data_AF-A0A0M9GK04-F1
#
_entry.id   AF-A0A0M9GK04-F1
#
_cell.length_a   1.000
_cell.length_b   1.000
_cell.length_c   1.000
_cell.angle_alpha   90.00
_cell.angle_beta   90.00
_cell.angle_gamma   90.00
#
_symmetry.space_group_name_H-M   'P 1'
#
loop_
_entity.id
_entity.type
_entity.pdbx_description
1 polymer ?
#
loop_
_entity_poly.entity_id
_entity_poly.type
_entity_poly.pdbx_seq_one_letter_code
_entity_poly.pdbx_strand_id
1 'polypeptide(L)'
;MIRRTLPTVFALLFAAPLLAAPAGQQTLFNFVRPADVVQVVTNGTDLPQSNAEQTAEGEVLRRVTFTPTAQPSLRLTPQSGAWDWSQSGVMSLRIQSAMDWALTLNVTIQSNDGKTLTSRVDLPAGPAQTLLVPLQAFSPLSQGMRAGPPMPLSVDGQRVLLASSVGELDRKQVVSVTLSMDKPKVAQNILLERFGVQNGDDVIKAAYSSLVDGYGQSNRARWPEKVTSDEQLRSAANREGQQLKGWLAERERNGLDKFGGWTKGPGFDATGFFRTEKHDGRWYLVTPEGHPFYSLGVNTVSASDQQTYVEGREWMFGDLPRDGEPLAAYYGQGDNSVALASNAGRGFNRGRWFDFYGANLQRTYGKPCVQPKEGEPEPPCAEGFDAKRWQTHTLDRLQAWGFNTIGNWSDPALGLNDRVPYTLPLSIVGDYASISTGNDWWGGMPDPFDPRFAMATERAVAIAARDHRDDPWLVGYFADNELAWAGPGDDPKSRYALAYGTLRLTTDVAAKRAFLKQLRDKYRNQQGLSKAWGVDIPTWEQMEDPGFEAPLPNPEHPEIEADLKYFQKVFADTYFKTISDSLKWHAPNHLLLGGRFAVSTPEAVASCAQYCDVLSFNFYTLQPRDGYDFDQLKALDKPVLITEFNFGSRDRGPFWGGVTEVAKEEDRGPAYANFIRQAVNEPSIVGVHWFQYLDQPVTGRLLDGENGHFGLVGITDVPFQGFVESVRKSNLQAIELLGKAAEKAKVDAQQKAAKGIDHDDSGGKGRSGSAGSGAAGHAGGHSGNGH
;
A
#
# COMPACT_ATOMS: atom_id res chain seq x y z
N MET A 1 -19.39 11.43 -93.02
CA MET A 1 -19.17 11.09 -91.59
C MET A 1 -18.71 12.37 -90.88
N ILE A 2 -19.59 13.33 -90.60
CA ILE A 2 -20.43 13.56 -89.39
C ILE A 2 -19.65 13.60 -88.06
N ARG A 3 -19.69 14.80 -87.45
CA ARG A 3 -19.20 15.28 -86.14
C ARG A 3 -20.00 14.72 -84.94
N ARG A 4 -19.44 14.75 -83.70
CA ARG A 4 -19.90 15.55 -82.51
C ARG A 4 -19.48 14.99 -81.12
N THR A 5 -19.01 15.92 -80.25
CA THR A 5 -19.26 16.14 -78.79
C THR A 5 -18.74 15.24 -77.65
N LEU A 6 -18.12 15.92 -76.64
CA LEU A 6 -17.87 15.64 -75.19
C LEU A 6 -19.05 15.00 -74.41
N PRO A 7 -19.00 14.59 -73.09
CA PRO A 7 -18.05 14.96 -72.00
C PRO A 7 -17.65 13.91 -70.91
N THR A 8 -16.58 14.24 -70.17
CA THR A 8 -16.45 14.32 -68.68
C THR A 8 -17.39 13.50 -67.77
N VAL A 9 -16.97 12.32 -67.26
CA VAL A 9 -17.29 11.77 -65.92
C VAL A 9 -16.31 10.63 -65.63
N PHE A 10 -15.23 10.83 -64.84
CA PHE A 10 -14.52 9.73 -64.14
C PHE A 10 -13.45 10.31 -63.20
N ALA A 11 -13.85 11.01 -62.14
CA ALA A 11 -12.94 11.44 -61.07
C ALA A 11 -13.68 11.78 -59.76
N LEU A 12 -14.61 10.92 -59.32
CA LEU A 12 -15.38 11.14 -58.09
C LEU A 12 -15.74 9.80 -57.40
N LEU A 13 -14.77 8.91 -57.18
CA LEU A 13 -15.00 7.68 -56.39
C LEU A 13 -13.76 7.23 -55.62
N PHE A 14 -13.23 8.08 -54.73
CA PHE A 14 -12.44 7.64 -53.56
C PHE A 14 -12.57 8.69 -52.45
N ALA A 15 -13.80 8.89 -51.96
CA ALA A 15 -14.02 9.49 -50.65
C ALA A 15 -14.11 8.34 -49.65
N ALA A 16 -13.11 8.19 -48.79
CA ALA A 16 -13.25 7.39 -47.59
C ALA A 16 -14.46 7.90 -46.78
N PRO A 17 -15.26 7.02 -46.15
CA PRO A 17 -16.44 7.47 -45.43
C PRO A 17 -16.00 8.36 -44.25
N LEU A 18 -16.42 9.62 -44.28
CA LEU A 18 -16.50 10.45 -43.08
C LEU A 18 -17.38 9.69 -42.10
N LEU A 19 -16.79 9.09 -41.07
CA LEU A 19 -17.51 8.50 -39.95
C LEU A 19 -18.45 9.58 -39.40
N ALA A 20 -19.75 9.43 -39.65
CA ALA A 20 -20.77 10.29 -39.09
C ALA A 20 -20.63 10.25 -37.56
N ALA A 21 -20.68 11.42 -36.91
CA ALA A 21 -20.69 11.49 -35.46
C ALA A 21 -21.87 10.64 -34.93
N PRO A 22 -21.66 9.78 -33.91
CA PRO A 22 -22.74 9.01 -33.31
C PRO A 22 -23.90 9.93 -32.87
N ALA A 23 -25.12 9.43 -32.99
CA ALA A 23 -26.32 10.15 -32.57
C ALA A 23 -26.21 10.60 -31.11
N GLY A 24 -26.40 11.90 -30.83
CA GLY A 24 -26.27 12.47 -29.48
C GLY A 24 -24.92 13.11 -29.15
N GLN A 25 -23.97 13.17 -30.09
CA GLN A 25 -22.74 13.95 -29.94
C GLN A 25 -22.91 15.39 -30.48
N GLN A 26 -22.61 16.39 -29.65
CA GLN A 26 -22.57 17.79 -30.03
C GLN A 26 -21.11 18.24 -30.18
N THR A 27 -20.69 18.54 -31.41
CA THR A 27 -19.38 19.20 -31.64
C THR A 27 -19.50 20.68 -31.36
N LEU A 28 -18.65 21.20 -30.46
CA LEU A 28 -18.60 22.62 -30.09
C LEU A 28 -17.47 23.36 -30.81
N PHE A 29 -16.34 22.69 -31.03
CA PHE A 29 -15.19 23.29 -31.71
C PHE A 29 -14.40 22.25 -32.50
N ASN A 30 -13.84 22.67 -33.63
CA ASN A 30 -12.93 21.87 -34.42
C ASN A 30 -11.61 22.65 -34.60
N PHE A 31 -10.50 22.13 -34.08
CA PHE A 31 -9.20 22.79 -34.11
C PHE A 31 -8.62 22.92 -35.52
N VAL A 32 -8.99 22.02 -36.44
CA VAL A 32 -8.57 22.01 -37.85
C VAL A 32 -9.43 22.93 -38.71
N ARG A 33 -10.74 22.98 -38.42
CA ARG A 33 -11.72 23.85 -39.09
C ARG A 33 -12.45 24.69 -38.04
N PRO A 34 -11.78 25.70 -37.46
CA PRO A 34 -12.34 26.48 -36.36
C PRO A 34 -13.62 27.18 -36.78
N ALA A 35 -14.64 27.07 -35.95
CA ALA A 35 -15.87 27.85 -36.03
C ALA A 35 -15.84 28.93 -34.93
N ASP A 36 -16.49 30.07 -35.17
CA ASP A 36 -16.39 31.27 -34.30
C ASP A 36 -17.07 31.13 -32.92
N VAL A 37 -17.60 29.96 -32.57
CA VAL A 37 -18.44 29.73 -31.38
C VAL A 37 -17.64 29.47 -30.08
N VAL A 38 -16.33 29.23 -30.18
CA VAL A 38 -15.43 29.01 -29.03
C VAL A 38 -14.19 29.88 -29.15
N GLN A 39 -13.86 30.60 -28.08
CA GLN A 39 -12.60 31.33 -27.96
C GLN A 39 -11.53 30.42 -27.37
N VAL A 40 -10.31 30.51 -27.93
CA VAL A 40 -9.14 29.75 -27.48
C VAL A 40 -8.09 30.73 -26.94
N VAL A 41 -7.76 30.60 -25.67
CA VAL A 41 -6.75 31.41 -24.99
C VAL A 41 -5.59 30.51 -24.57
N THR A 42 -4.36 30.93 -24.85
CA THR A 42 -3.16 30.20 -24.45
C THR A 42 -2.36 30.99 -23.41
N ASN A 43 -1.73 30.28 -22.49
CA ASN A 43 -0.75 30.83 -21.55
C ASN A 43 0.40 29.84 -21.43
N GLY A 44 1.63 30.24 -21.80
CA GLY A 44 2.75 29.30 -21.87
C GLY A 44 2.54 28.16 -22.89
N THR A 45 1.63 28.33 -23.85
CA THR A 45 1.27 27.32 -24.85
C THR A 45 1.23 27.97 -26.22
N ASP A 46 1.76 27.26 -27.23
CA ASP A 46 1.71 27.68 -28.63
C ASP A 46 0.67 26.86 -29.42
N LEU A 47 -0.12 27.55 -30.24
CA LEU A 47 -1.14 26.98 -31.12
C LEU A 47 -1.01 27.64 -32.51
N PRO A 48 -0.14 27.11 -33.39
CA PRO A 48 0.12 27.70 -34.71
C PRO A 48 -1.14 27.79 -35.56
N GLN A 49 -1.38 28.91 -36.26
CA GLN A 49 -2.61 29.15 -37.04
C GLN A 49 -2.75 28.30 -38.32
N SER A 50 -1.66 27.78 -38.88
CA SER A 50 -1.63 27.23 -40.24
C SER A 50 -1.40 25.72 -40.37
N ASN A 51 -1.08 25.00 -39.29
CA ASN A 51 -0.51 23.65 -39.42
C ASN A 51 -1.45 22.58 -38.86
N ALA A 52 -2.34 22.10 -39.72
CA ALA A 52 -2.94 20.80 -39.51
C ALA A 52 -1.93 19.72 -39.93
N GLU A 53 -1.81 18.67 -39.15
CA GLU A 53 -0.87 17.58 -39.33
C GLU A 53 -1.64 16.30 -39.60
N GLN A 54 -1.19 15.56 -40.62
CA GLN A 54 -1.70 14.23 -40.88
C GLN A 54 -0.95 13.23 -40.00
N THR A 55 -1.68 12.44 -39.23
CA THR A 55 -1.13 11.37 -38.40
C THR A 55 -0.72 10.18 -39.26
N ALA A 56 0.02 9.23 -38.67
CA ALA A 56 0.37 7.98 -39.32
C ALA A 56 -0.85 7.17 -39.80
N GLU A 57 -2.01 7.33 -39.15
CA GLU A 57 -3.28 6.68 -39.52
C GLU A 57 -4.14 7.53 -40.48
N GLY A 58 -3.61 8.66 -40.95
CA GLY A 58 -4.25 9.51 -41.95
C GLY A 58 -5.25 10.53 -41.39
N GLU A 59 -5.44 10.58 -40.06
CA GLU A 59 -6.28 11.61 -39.42
C GLU A 59 -5.60 12.98 -39.48
N VAL A 60 -6.39 14.04 -39.55
CA VAL A 60 -5.87 15.41 -39.59
C VAL A 60 -6.18 16.07 -38.25
N LEU A 61 -5.15 16.44 -37.49
CA LEU A 61 -5.25 17.09 -36.18
C LEU A 61 -4.35 18.33 -36.12
N ARG A 62 -4.50 19.19 -35.12
CA ARG A 62 -3.70 20.41 -34.95
C ARG A 62 -2.81 20.32 -33.72
N ARG A 63 -1.53 20.66 -33.88
CA ARG A 63 -0.55 20.64 -32.79
C ARG A 63 -0.74 21.77 -31.79
N VAL A 64 -0.56 21.43 -30.53
CA VAL A 64 -0.47 22.34 -29.39
C VAL A 64 0.80 22.04 -28.62
N THR A 65 1.63 23.06 -28.39
CA THR A 65 2.93 22.93 -27.72
C THR A 65 2.90 23.58 -26.35
N PHE A 66 2.98 22.78 -25.28
CA PHE A 66 3.06 23.26 -23.91
C PHE A 66 4.53 23.53 -23.55
N THR A 67 4.86 24.78 -23.25
CA THR A 67 6.25 25.19 -22.94
C THR A 67 6.64 24.84 -21.49
N PRO A 68 7.95 24.70 -21.16
CA PRO A 68 8.46 24.42 -19.80
C PRO A 68 8.25 25.53 -18.75
N THR A 69 7.03 26.00 -18.59
CA THR A 69 6.63 27.00 -17.58
C THR A 69 5.87 26.32 -16.44
N ALA A 70 5.54 27.05 -15.37
CA ALA A 70 4.96 26.46 -14.17
C ALA A 70 3.63 25.73 -14.44
N GLN A 71 2.76 26.30 -15.28
CA GLN A 71 1.46 25.72 -15.62
C GLN A 71 1.02 26.16 -17.03
N PRO A 72 1.71 25.70 -18.10
CA PRO A 72 1.28 25.98 -19.47
C PRO A 72 -0.15 25.46 -19.68
N SER A 73 -0.99 26.25 -20.34
CA SER A 73 -2.41 25.94 -20.51
C SER A 73 -2.98 26.40 -21.85
N LEU A 74 -4.03 25.69 -22.27
CA LEU A 74 -4.94 26.05 -23.35
C LEU A 74 -6.35 26.06 -22.78
N ARG A 75 -7.01 27.23 -22.82
CA ARG A 75 -8.35 27.45 -22.27
C ARG A 75 -9.35 27.69 -23.38
N LEU A 76 -10.46 26.95 -23.35
CA LEU A 76 -11.61 27.07 -24.22
C LEU A 76 -12.74 27.75 -23.46
N THR A 77 -13.33 28.81 -24.03
CA THR A 77 -14.49 29.53 -23.47
C THR A 77 -15.57 29.73 -24.53
N PRO A 78 -16.86 29.80 -24.14
CA PRO A 78 -17.91 30.18 -25.08
C PRO A 78 -17.67 31.59 -25.61
N GLN A 79 -18.10 31.88 -26.84
CA GLN A 79 -18.00 33.22 -27.41
C GLN A 79 -18.81 34.25 -26.61
N SER A 80 -19.93 33.84 -26.00
CA SER A 80 -20.73 34.63 -25.07
C SER A 80 -21.46 33.74 -24.07
N GLY A 81 -21.73 34.26 -22.87
CA GLY A 81 -22.51 33.58 -21.84
C GLY A 81 -21.81 32.32 -21.29
N ALA A 82 -22.57 31.23 -21.19
CA ALA A 82 -22.13 29.93 -20.69
C ALA A 82 -22.72 28.81 -21.57
N TRP A 83 -22.07 27.65 -21.61
CA TRP A 83 -22.65 26.46 -22.22
C TRP A 83 -23.63 25.78 -21.25
N ASP A 84 -24.79 25.35 -21.76
CA ASP A 84 -25.70 24.44 -21.07
C ASP A 84 -25.43 22.99 -21.53
N TRP A 85 -24.81 22.22 -20.66
CA TRP A 85 -24.50 20.79 -20.81
C TRP A 85 -25.36 19.92 -19.91
N SER A 86 -26.50 20.41 -19.42
CA SER A 86 -27.38 19.67 -18.51
C SER A 86 -27.85 18.32 -19.07
N GLN A 87 -27.94 18.19 -20.40
CA GLN A 87 -28.34 16.97 -21.11
C GLN A 87 -27.16 16.07 -21.51
N SER A 88 -25.91 16.44 -21.16
CA SER A 88 -24.71 15.70 -21.54
C SER A 88 -24.08 14.99 -20.33
N GLY A 89 -23.51 13.81 -20.56
CA GLY A 89 -22.85 13.00 -19.53
C GLY A 89 -21.33 13.21 -19.47
N VAL A 90 -20.70 13.43 -20.63
CA VAL A 90 -19.25 13.56 -20.76
C VAL A 90 -18.87 14.70 -21.70
N MET A 91 -17.74 15.34 -21.43
CA MET A 91 -16.99 16.12 -22.40
C MET A 91 -16.14 15.18 -23.25
N SER A 92 -16.08 15.45 -24.57
CA SER A 92 -15.32 14.66 -25.53
C SER A 92 -14.26 15.51 -26.22
N LEU A 93 -13.06 14.95 -26.37
CA LEU A 93 -11.94 15.57 -27.07
C LEU A 93 -11.18 14.53 -27.89
N ARG A 94 -11.16 14.68 -29.22
CA ARG A 94 -10.26 13.88 -30.08
C ARG A 94 -8.83 14.42 -29.92
N ILE A 95 -7.96 13.57 -29.39
CA ILE A 95 -6.62 13.93 -28.92
C ILE A 95 -5.59 12.84 -29.25
N GLN A 96 -4.35 13.24 -29.47
CA GLN A 96 -3.20 12.35 -29.59
C GLN A 96 -1.99 12.94 -28.85
N SER A 97 -1.19 12.09 -28.19
CA SER A 97 0.16 12.50 -27.77
C SER A 97 1.05 12.61 -29.01
N ALA A 98 1.72 13.75 -29.20
CA ALA A 98 2.70 13.92 -30.27
C ALA A 98 4.14 13.69 -29.75
N MET A 99 4.27 12.85 -28.73
CA MET A 99 5.52 12.46 -28.08
C MET A 99 5.65 10.94 -28.12
N ASP A 100 6.88 10.44 -28.05
CA ASP A 100 7.18 8.99 -27.99
C ASP A 100 6.91 8.39 -26.59
N TRP A 101 6.41 9.20 -25.65
CA TRP A 101 6.08 8.81 -24.28
C TRP A 101 4.70 9.31 -23.85
N ALA A 102 4.18 8.73 -22.77
CA ALA A 102 2.91 9.14 -22.17
C ALA A 102 3.02 10.51 -21.49
N LEU A 103 1.95 11.30 -21.56
CA LEU A 103 1.86 12.63 -20.97
C LEU A 103 0.83 12.63 -19.84
N THR A 104 1.09 13.37 -18.76
CA THR A 104 0.06 13.70 -17.77
C THR A 104 -0.54 15.05 -18.13
N LEU A 105 -1.83 15.04 -18.47
CA LEU A 105 -2.62 16.22 -18.82
C LEU A 105 -3.68 16.46 -17.75
N ASN A 106 -3.76 17.68 -17.24
CA ASN A 106 -4.85 18.11 -16.37
C ASN A 106 -5.96 18.74 -17.22
N VAL A 107 -7.21 18.37 -16.93
CA VAL A 107 -8.40 18.96 -17.53
C VAL A 107 -9.27 19.55 -16.43
N THR A 108 -9.49 20.86 -16.47
CA THR A 108 -10.38 21.56 -15.53
C THR A 108 -11.58 22.11 -16.27
N ILE A 109 -12.78 21.73 -15.85
CA ILE A 109 -14.06 22.25 -16.34
C ILE A 109 -14.65 23.12 -15.23
N GLN A 110 -14.98 24.37 -15.55
CA GLN A 110 -15.45 25.35 -14.56
C GLN A 110 -16.85 25.87 -14.92
N SER A 111 -17.74 25.95 -13.93
CA SER A 111 -19.03 26.63 -14.03
C SER A 111 -18.95 28.08 -13.54
N ASN A 112 -19.94 28.88 -13.92
CA ASN A 112 -19.99 30.32 -13.63
C ASN A 112 -20.06 30.65 -12.13
N ASP A 113 -20.50 29.70 -11.30
CA ASP A 113 -20.50 29.78 -9.83
C ASP A 113 -19.13 29.51 -9.20
N GLY A 114 -18.10 29.26 -10.02
CA GLY A 114 -16.73 29.00 -9.57
C GLY A 114 -16.43 27.54 -9.25
N LYS A 115 -17.43 26.64 -9.28
CA LYS A 115 -17.21 25.20 -9.07
C LYS A 115 -16.39 24.59 -10.21
N THR A 116 -15.62 23.57 -9.89
CA THR A 116 -14.74 22.88 -10.85
C THR A 116 -14.83 21.37 -10.76
N LEU A 117 -14.82 20.73 -11.93
CA LEU A 117 -14.44 19.33 -12.09
C LEU A 117 -13.03 19.28 -12.66
N THR A 118 -12.16 18.50 -12.04
CA THR A 118 -10.77 18.32 -12.46
C THR A 118 -10.49 16.86 -12.77
N SER A 119 -9.77 16.60 -13.85
CA SER A 119 -9.33 15.27 -14.28
C SER A 119 -7.83 15.27 -14.51
N ARG A 120 -7.13 14.29 -13.95
CA ARG A 120 -5.74 13.99 -14.30
C ARG A 120 -5.75 12.82 -15.29
N VAL A 121 -5.22 13.05 -16.48
CA VAL A 121 -5.30 12.14 -17.62
C VAL A 121 -3.90 11.68 -17.99
N ASP A 122 -3.66 10.37 -17.91
CA ASP A 122 -2.47 9.76 -18.51
C ASP A 122 -2.77 9.50 -19.99
N LEU A 123 -2.26 10.38 -20.85
CA LEU A 123 -2.41 10.32 -22.29
C LEU A 123 -1.27 9.47 -22.88
N PRO A 124 -1.51 8.21 -23.28
CA PRO A 124 -0.46 7.36 -23.83
C PRO A 124 0.05 7.88 -25.18
N ALA A 125 1.29 7.50 -25.49
CA ALA A 125 1.81 7.58 -26.85
C ALA A 125 1.03 6.64 -27.78
N GLY A 126 0.95 7.00 -29.07
CA GLY A 126 0.24 6.21 -30.07
C GLY A 126 -0.70 7.05 -30.92
N PRO A 127 -1.63 6.42 -31.66
CA PRO A 127 -2.56 7.10 -32.54
C PRO A 127 -3.65 7.85 -31.77
N ALA A 128 -4.41 8.67 -32.50
CA ALA A 128 -5.43 9.51 -31.90
C ALA A 128 -6.55 8.68 -31.25
N GLN A 129 -7.10 9.25 -30.18
CA GLN A 129 -8.13 8.66 -29.35
C GLN A 129 -9.12 9.72 -28.90
N THR A 130 -10.28 9.28 -28.46
CA THR A 130 -11.32 10.18 -27.93
C THR A 130 -11.22 10.17 -26.41
N LEU A 131 -10.69 11.24 -25.84
CA LEU A 131 -10.73 11.50 -24.41
C LEU A 131 -12.17 11.83 -24.00
N LEU A 132 -12.69 11.11 -23.02
CA LEU A 132 -13.99 11.35 -22.40
C LEU A 132 -13.79 11.73 -20.94
N VAL A 133 -14.29 12.91 -20.56
CA VAL A 133 -14.25 13.42 -19.18
C VAL A 133 -15.67 13.47 -18.63
N PRO A 134 -16.01 12.67 -17.60
CA PRO A 134 -17.32 12.71 -16.96
C PRO A 134 -17.64 14.10 -16.39
N LEU A 135 -18.84 14.61 -16.70
CA LEU A 135 -19.34 15.91 -16.25
C LEU A 135 -19.98 15.85 -14.85
N GLN A 136 -19.77 14.75 -14.14
CA GLN A 136 -20.05 14.52 -12.73
C GLN A 136 -18.85 13.77 -12.15
N ALA A 137 -18.58 13.92 -10.86
CA ALA A 137 -17.47 13.23 -10.21
C ALA A 137 -17.57 11.71 -10.43
N PHE A 138 -16.52 11.13 -10.98
CA PHE A 138 -16.45 9.72 -11.34
C PHE A 138 -15.02 9.23 -11.19
N SER A 139 -14.85 8.08 -10.54
CA SER A 139 -13.54 7.44 -10.38
C SER A 139 -13.72 5.93 -10.30
N PRO A 140 -12.64 5.16 -10.50
CA PRO A 140 -12.66 3.74 -10.16
C PRO A 140 -13.14 3.48 -8.73
N LEU A 141 -12.79 4.35 -7.77
CA LEU A 141 -13.24 4.21 -6.38
C LEU A 141 -14.76 4.34 -6.25
N SER A 142 -15.41 5.22 -7.02
CA SER A 142 -16.88 5.27 -7.03
C SER A 142 -17.52 4.00 -7.61
N GLN A 143 -16.73 3.18 -8.32
CA GLN A 143 -17.08 1.83 -8.78
C GLN A 143 -16.59 0.71 -7.84
N GLY A 144 -16.08 1.08 -6.66
CA GLY A 144 -15.63 0.17 -5.60
C GLY A 144 -14.24 -0.42 -5.80
N MET A 145 -13.42 0.15 -6.68
CA MET A 145 -12.07 -0.37 -7.00
C MET A 145 -10.99 0.72 -7.00
N ARG A 146 -9.77 0.44 -6.53
CA ARG A 146 -8.68 1.42 -6.46
C ARG A 146 -8.25 1.89 -7.86
N ALA A 147 -8.11 0.96 -8.81
CA ALA A 147 -7.79 1.25 -10.20
C ALA A 147 -8.85 0.68 -11.15
N GLY A 148 -9.14 1.42 -12.22
CA GLY A 148 -10.11 1.02 -13.26
C GLY A 148 -9.46 0.20 -14.37
N PRO A 149 -10.26 -0.38 -15.29
CA PRO A 149 -9.76 -1.16 -16.41
C PRO A 149 -8.73 -0.38 -17.26
N PRO A 150 -7.79 -1.08 -17.92
CA PRO A 150 -6.76 -0.45 -18.72
C PRO A 150 -7.37 0.41 -19.82
N MET A 151 -6.77 1.58 -20.02
CA MET A 151 -7.15 2.54 -21.05
C MET A 151 -5.98 2.75 -22.02
N PRO A 152 -6.25 3.05 -23.30
CA PRO A 152 -7.56 3.22 -23.90
C PRO A 152 -8.24 1.88 -24.22
N LEU A 153 -9.56 1.89 -24.32
CA LEU A 153 -10.35 0.74 -24.80
C LEU A 153 -10.93 1.01 -26.20
N SER A 154 -11.26 -0.07 -26.92
CA SER A 154 -12.01 0.02 -28.17
C SER A 154 -13.51 -0.13 -27.90
N VAL A 155 -14.30 0.89 -28.22
CA VAL A 155 -15.77 0.87 -28.16
C VAL A 155 -16.29 1.16 -29.56
N ASP A 156 -17.06 0.24 -30.15
CA ASP A 156 -17.62 0.38 -31.51
C ASP A 156 -16.57 0.74 -32.58
N GLY A 157 -15.37 0.16 -32.46
CA GLY A 157 -14.22 0.42 -33.34
C GLY A 157 -13.52 1.76 -33.11
N GLN A 158 -13.92 2.54 -32.10
CA GLN A 158 -13.28 3.79 -31.70
C GLN A 158 -12.40 3.59 -30.47
N ARG A 159 -11.19 4.17 -30.52
CA ARG A 159 -10.28 4.23 -29.37
C ARG A 159 -10.74 5.30 -28.39
N VAL A 160 -11.11 4.89 -27.19
CA VAL A 160 -11.64 5.75 -26.12
C VAL A 160 -10.69 5.75 -24.93
N LEU A 161 -10.43 6.95 -24.41
CA LEU A 161 -9.74 7.18 -23.15
C LEU A 161 -10.74 7.79 -22.16
N LEU A 162 -11.32 6.96 -21.28
CA LEU A 162 -12.22 7.44 -20.24
C LEU A 162 -11.41 7.92 -19.02
N ALA A 163 -11.54 9.19 -18.68
CA ALA A 163 -10.86 9.79 -17.53
C ALA A 163 -11.70 9.69 -16.25
N SER A 164 -11.02 9.85 -15.10
CA SER A 164 -11.67 10.13 -13.82
C SER A 164 -11.82 11.63 -13.62
N SER A 165 -12.85 12.06 -12.91
CA SER A 165 -13.09 13.46 -12.55
C SER A 165 -13.44 13.60 -11.06
N VAL A 166 -12.97 14.68 -10.44
CA VAL A 166 -13.19 14.99 -9.02
C VAL A 166 -13.65 16.45 -8.89
N GLY A 167 -14.56 16.71 -7.95
CA GLY A 167 -15.12 18.04 -7.69
C GLY A 167 -16.61 18.12 -8.04
N GLU A 168 -17.10 19.33 -8.28
CA GLU A 168 -18.50 19.61 -8.60
C GLU A 168 -18.60 20.55 -9.80
N LEU A 169 -19.68 20.43 -10.58
CA LEU A 169 -19.92 21.30 -11.73
C LEU A 169 -21.43 21.57 -11.87
N ASP A 170 -21.81 22.84 -12.00
CA ASP A 170 -23.14 23.16 -12.51
C ASP A 170 -23.12 23.12 -14.05
N ARG A 171 -23.61 22.00 -14.59
CA ARG A 171 -23.65 21.74 -16.03
C ARG A 171 -24.51 22.73 -16.81
N LYS A 172 -25.41 23.51 -16.20
CA LYS A 172 -26.24 24.50 -16.91
C LYS A 172 -25.49 25.77 -17.29
N GLN A 173 -24.34 26.01 -16.67
CA GLN A 173 -23.61 27.28 -16.75
C GLN A 173 -22.10 27.06 -16.82
N VAL A 174 -21.65 26.19 -17.73
CA VAL A 174 -20.22 25.92 -17.93
C VAL A 174 -19.56 27.07 -18.68
N VAL A 175 -18.49 27.63 -18.12
CA VAL A 175 -17.82 28.83 -18.66
C VAL A 175 -16.44 28.55 -19.22
N SER A 176 -15.78 27.43 -18.84
CA SER A 176 -14.50 27.09 -19.46
C SER A 176 -14.11 25.62 -19.35
N VAL A 177 -13.28 25.18 -20.31
CA VAL A 177 -12.46 23.96 -20.23
C VAL A 177 -11.00 24.35 -20.38
N THR A 178 -10.15 23.92 -19.46
CA THR A 178 -8.71 24.21 -19.49
C THR A 178 -7.93 22.90 -19.56
N LEU A 179 -7.07 22.78 -20.57
CA LEU A 179 -6.04 21.76 -20.65
C LEU A 179 -4.74 22.35 -20.10
N SER A 180 -4.09 21.68 -19.15
CA SER A 180 -2.83 22.16 -18.56
C SER A 180 -1.87 21.03 -18.20
N MET A 181 -0.61 21.38 -17.98
CA MET A 181 0.42 20.47 -17.45
C MET A 181 1.13 21.12 -16.28
N ASP A 182 1.49 20.34 -15.26
CA ASP A 182 2.20 20.85 -14.09
C ASP A 182 3.71 20.81 -14.32
N LYS A 183 4.31 21.99 -14.52
CA LYS A 183 5.76 22.21 -14.63
C LYS A 183 6.49 21.18 -15.52
N PRO A 184 6.10 21.02 -16.81
CA PRO A 184 6.80 20.09 -17.69
C PRO A 184 8.28 20.48 -17.83
N LYS A 185 9.18 19.49 -17.73
CA LYS A 185 10.64 19.73 -17.78
C LYS A 185 11.15 20.12 -19.17
N VAL A 186 10.44 19.67 -20.20
CA VAL A 186 10.72 19.96 -21.62
C VAL A 186 9.39 20.22 -22.33
N ALA A 187 9.43 20.87 -23.49
CA ALA A 187 8.22 21.16 -24.24
C ALA A 187 7.48 19.86 -24.59
N GLN A 188 6.17 19.83 -24.35
CA GLN A 188 5.31 18.67 -24.62
C GLN A 188 4.32 19.02 -25.72
N ASN A 189 4.05 18.08 -26.62
CA ASN A 189 3.18 18.30 -27.76
C ASN A 189 1.99 17.35 -27.72
N ILE A 190 0.81 17.88 -28.00
CA ILE A 190 -0.41 17.08 -28.28
C ILE A 190 -1.00 17.52 -29.62
N LEU A 191 -1.77 16.63 -30.24
CA LEU A 191 -2.60 16.97 -31.40
C LEU A 191 -4.08 16.94 -30.99
N LEU A 192 -4.85 17.93 -31.43
CA LEU A 192 -6.28 18.09 -31.14
C LEU A 192 -7.10 18.19 -32.42
N GLU A 193 -8.32 17.66 -32.41
CA GLU A 193 -9.25 17.79 -33.55
C GLU A 193 -10.62 18.32 -33.12
N ARG A 194 -11.50 17.46 -32.59
CA ARG A 194 -12.89 17.79 -32.25
C ARG A 194 -13.08 17.87 -30.75
N PHE A 195 -13.62 18.97 -30.28
CA PHE A 195 -14.07 19.20 -28.91
C PHE A 195 -15.59 19.31 -28.87
N GLY A 196 -16.22 18.67 -27.89
CA GLY A 196 -17.67 18.65 -27.77
C GLY A 196 -18.17 17.95 -26.52
N VAL A 197 -19.45 17.62 -26.50
CA VAL A 197 -20.10 16.86 -25.43
C VAL A 197 -20.98 15.75 -26.01
N GLN A 198 -21.22 14.71 -25.23
CA GLN A 198 -22.09 13.60 -25.62
C GLN A 198 -22.70 12.91 -24.38
N ASN A 199 -23.62 11.98 -24.61
CA ASN A 199 -24.00 11.02 -23.58
C ASN A 199 -22.80 10.12 -23.25
N GLY A 200 -22.58 9.85 -21.96
CA GLY A 200 -21.44 9.08 -21.45
C GLY A 200 -21.79 7.68 -20.94
N ASP A 201 -23.08 7.41 -20.69
CA ASP A 201 -23.51 6.22 -19.94
C ASP A 201 -23.14 4.92 -20.66
N ASP A 202 -23.32 4.87 -21.98
CA ASP A 202 -23.01 3.69 -22.78
C ASP A 202 -21.51 3.36 -22.77
N VAL A 203 -20.64 4.38 -22.74
CA VAL A 203 -19.18 4.18 -22.74
C VAL A 203 -18.69 3.78 -21.36
N ILE A 204 -19.20 4.40 -20.30
CA ILE A 204 -18.91 4.00 -18.92
C ILE A 204 -19.35 2.55 -18.72
N LYS A 205 -20.57 2.21 -19.18
CA LYS A 205 -21.08 0.85 -19.15
C LYS A 205 -20.21 -0.10 -19.97
N ALA A 206 -19.79 0.25 -21.19
CA ALA A 206 -18.90 -0.57 -22.00
C ALA A 206 -17.55 -0.81 -21.33
N ALA A 207 -16.99 0.23 -20.69
CA ALA A 207 -15.71 0.14 -19.99
C ALA A 207 -15.76 -0.82 -18.79
N TYR A 208 -16.87 -0.85 -18.04
CA TYR A 208 -16.99 -1.61 -16.79
C TYR A 208 -17.87 -2.88 -16.90
N SER A 209 -18.55 -3.13 -18.02
CA SER A 209 -19.37 -4.34 -18.18
C SER A 209 -18.51 -5.58 -18.40
N SER A 210 -18.90 -6.69 -17.77
CA SER A 210 -18.27 -8.00 -17.91
C SER A 210 -16.75 -7.96 -17.73
N LEU A 211 -16.27 -7.16 -16.77
CA LEU A 211 -14.87 -7.07 -16.38
C LEU A 211 -14.32 -8.40 -15.85
N VAL A 212 -15.15 -9.19 -15.18
CA VAL A 212 -14.73 -10.37 -14.43
C VAL A 212 -15.38 -11.63 -15.00
N ASP A 213 -14.61 -12.68 -15.24
CA ASP A 213 -15.12 -14.01 -15.63
C ASP A 213 -15.56 -14.86 -14.43
N GLY A 214 -16.11 -16.05 -14.67
CA GLY A 214 -16.61 -16.96 -13.62
C GLY A 214 -15.54 -17.52 -12.67
N TYR A 215 -14.26 -17.24 -12.94
CA TYR A 215 -13.13 -17.58 -12.07
C TYR A 215 -12.60 -16.36 -11.32
N GLY A 216 -13.20 -15.17 -11.47
CA GLY A 216 -12.74 -13.95 -10.82
C GLY A 216 -11.65 -13.20 -11.59
N GLN A 217 -11.29 -13.64 -12.80
CA GLN A 217 -10.20 -13.06 -13.57
C GLN A 217 -10.70 -11.97 -14.52
N SER A 218 -9.81 -11.02 -14.84
CA SER A 218 -10.14 -9.92 -15.75
C SER A 218 -10.33 -10.38 -17.19
N ASN A 219 -11.41 -9.93 -17.84
CA ASN A 219 -11.68 -10.12 -19.28
C ASN A 219 -10.94 -9.12 -20.18
N ARG A 220 -10.19 -8.17 -19.61
CA ARG A 220 -9.49 -7.12 -20.38
C ARG A 220 -8.14 -7.54 -20.92
N ALA A 221 -7.57 -8.63 -20.43
CA ALA A 221 -6.27 -9.13 -20.87
C ALA A 221 -6.23 -10.67 -20.93
N ARG A 222 -5.17 -11.18 -21.57
CA ARG A 222 -4.75 -12.58 -21.53
C ARG A 222 -3.31 -12.64 -21.07
N TRP A 223 -2.99 -13.62 -20.25
CA TRP A 223 -1.65 -13.87 -19.73
C TRP A 223 -1.43 -15.39 -19.61
N PRO A 224 -0.18 -15.87 -19.46
CA PRO A 224 0.14 -17.28 -19.50
C PRO A 224 -0.61 -18.14 -18.46
N GLU A 225 -0.79 -17.61 -17.25
CA GLU A 225 -1.41 -18.32 -16.12
C GLU A 225 -2.95 -18.28 -16.15
N LYS A 226 -3.57 -17.54 -17.09
CA LYS A 226 -5.02 -17.37 -17.11
C LYS A 226 -5.74 -18.71 -17.28
N VAL A 227 -6.70 -18.98 -16.39
CA VAL A 227 -7.48 -20.21 -16.36
C VAL A 227 -8.73 -20.08 -17.22
N THR A 228 -9.09 -21.14 -17.93
CA THR A 228 -10.31 -21.20 -18.74
C THR A 228 -11.23 -22.38 -18.41
N SER A 229 -10.78 -23.32 -17.57
CA SER A 229 -11.55 -24.51 -17.18
C SER A 229 -11.15 -25.07 -15.81
N ASP A 230 -12.06 -25.77 -15.15
CA ASP A 230 -11.78 -26.53 -13.93
C ASP A 230 -10.72 -27.62 -14.14
N GLU A 231 -10.66 -28.21 -15.35
CA GLU A 231 -9.64 -29.18 -15.74
C GLU A 231 -8.24 -28.55 -15.66
N GLN A 232 -8.11 -27.30 -16.12
CA GLN A 232 -6.86 -26.56 -16.07
C GLN A 232 -6.44 -26.27 -14.61
N LEU A 233 -7.39 -25.93 -13.72
CA LEU A 233 -7.12 -25.76 -12.28
C LEU A 233 -6.55 -27.03 -11.66
N ARG A 234 -7.26 -28.16 -11.81
CA ARG A 234 -6.82 -29.46 -11.27
C ARG A 234 -5.48 -29.89 -11.85
N SER A 235 -5.28 -29.69 -13.15
CA SER A 235 -4.03 -30.01 -13.83
C SER A 235 -2.86 -29.14 -13.34
N ALA A 236 -3.10 -27.84 -13.10
CA ALA A 236 -2.10 -26.94 -12.53
C ALA A 236 -1.69 -27.36 -11.11
N ALA A 237 -2.67 -27.61 -10.24
CA ALA A 237 -2.41 -28.07 -8.86
C ALA A 237 -1.66 -29.42 -8.83
N ASN A 238 -2.00 -30.36 -9.73
CA ASN A 238 -1.29 -31.64 -9.82
C ASN A 238 0.16 -31.48 -10.28
N ARG A 239 0.43 -30.63 -11.30
CA ARG A 239 1.80 -30.35 -11.77
C ARG A 239 2.62 -29.70 -10.66
N GLU A 240 2.05 -28.69 -10.00
CA GLU A 240 2.68 -28.01 -8.88
C GLU A 240 2.99 -29.01 -7.76
N GLY A 241 2.04 -29.87 -7.37
CA GLY A 241 2.26 -30.86 -6.31
C GLY A 241 3.45 -31.79 -6.58
N GLN A 242 3.75 -32.12 -7.84
CA GLN A 242 4.95 -32.90 -8.19
C GLN A 242 6.23 -32.07 -8.06
N GLN A 243 6.19 -30.79 -8.44
CA GLN A 243 7.32 -29.88 -8.25
C GLN A 243 7.64 -29.65 -6.78
N LEU A 244 6.60 -29.41 -5.95
CA LEU A 244 6.75 -29.17 -4.52
C LEU A 244 7.44 -30.36 -3.83
N LYS A 245 7.11 -31.61 -4.18
CA LYS A 245 7.82 -32.79 -3.65
C LYS A 245 9.33 -32.73 -3.87
N GLY A 246 9.76 -32.36 -5.08
CA GLY A 246 11.19 -32.22 -5.39
C GLY A 246 11.85 -31.12 -4.56
N TRP A 247 11.21 -29.96 -4.46
CA TRP A 247 11.72 -28.82 -3.69
C TRP A 247 11.73 -29.06 -2.18
N LEU A 248 10.76 -29.80 -1.63
CA LEU A 248 10.75 -30.19 -0.22
C LEU A 248 11.87 -31.18 0.09
N ALA A 249 12.12 -32.16 -0.78
CA ALA A 249 13.24 -33.09 -0.64
C ALA A 249 14.62 -32.38 -0.75
N GLU A 250 14.71 -31.28 -1.50
CA GLU A 250 15.87 -30.38 -1.44
C GLU A 250 15.96 -29.66 -0.09
N ARG A 251 14.84 -29.10 0.40
CA ARG A 251 14.80 -28.37 1.67
C ARG A 251 15.26 -29.21 2.86
N GLU A 252 14.86 -30.48 2.93
CA GLU A 252 15.28 -31.41 4.00
C GLU A 252 16.81 -31.55 4.13
N ARG A 253 17.56 -31.25 3.05
CA ARG A 253 19.03 -31.32 3.02
C ARG A 253 19.71 -30.01 3.42
N ASN A 254 18.96 -28.94 3.68
CA ASN A 254 19.51 -27.59 3.89
C ASN A 254 20.05 -27.32 5.31
N GLY A 255 20.08 -28.30 6.20
CA GLY A 255 20.57 -28.12 7.58
C GLY A 255 19.74 -27.07 8.32
N LEU A 256 18.43 -27.32 8.38
CA LEU A 256 17.49 -26.50 9.12
C LEU A 256 16.96 -27.30 10.30
N ASP A 257 16.76 -26.64 11.43
CA ASP A 257 16.08 -27.23 12.58
C ASP A 257 14.57 -27.33 12.32
N LYS A 258 13.82 -27.90 13.27
CA LYS A 258 12.37 -28.11 13.06
C LYS A 258 11.59 -26.79 12.90
N PHE A 259 12.08 -25.69 13.44
CA PHE A 259 11.50 -24.36 13.32
C PHE A 259 12.04 -23.58 12.11
N GLY A 260 12.94 -24.15 11.31
CA GLY A 260 13.54 -23.49 10.15
C GLY A 260 14.75 -22.61 10.48
N GLY A 261 15.32 -22.74 11.67
CA GLY A 261 16.60 -22.14 12.07
C GLY A 261 17.78 -22.82 11.39
N TRP A 262 18.84 -22.08 11.10
CA TRP A 262 19.98 -22.56 10.32
C TRP A 262 21.01 -23.27 11.21
N THR A 263 21.10 -24.60 11.12
CA THR A 263 21.91 -25.43 12.05
C THR A 263 23.42 -25.32 11.83
N LYS A 264 23.87 -24.65 10.77
CA LYS A 264 25.30 -24.44 10.47
C LYS A 264 25.79 -23.05 10.89
N GLY A 265 24.92 -22.21 11.44
CA GLY A 265 25.29 -20.88 11.94
C GLY A 265 25.85 -20.91 13.36
N PRO A 266 26.04 -19.72 13.99
CA PRO A 266 26.45 -19.65 15.38
C PRO A 266 25.41 -20.34 16.28
N GLY A 267 25.88 -21.09 17.28
CA GLY A 267 25.03 -21.74 18.26
C GLY A 267 24.66 -20.79 19.40
N PHE A 268 23.41 -20.87 19.85
CA PHE A 268 22.86 -20.07 20.93
C PHE A 268 22.21 -20.97 21.99
N ASP A 269 21.92 -20.41 23.17
CA ASP A 269 21.16 -21.14 24.19
C ASP A 269 19.73 -21.43 23.71
N ALA A 270 19.34 -22.71 23.80
CA ALA A 270 18.01 -23.20 23.49
C ALA A 270 17.05 -22.99 24.68
N THR A 271 16.17 -21.99 24.57
CA THR A 271 15.24 -21.61 25.65
C THR A 271 13.86 -22.26 25.54
N GLY A 272 13.59 -22.96 24.43
CA GLY A 272 12.25 -23.48 24.13
C GLY A 272 11.29 -22.47 23.49
N PHE A 273 11.73 -21.23 23.28
CA PHE A 273 10.93 -20.17 22.62
C PHE A 273 11.78 -19.33 21.66
N PHE A 274 11.12 -18.66 20.72
CA PHE A 274 11.79 -17.66 19.89
C PHE A 274 12.29 -16.49 20.75
N ARG A 275 13.50 -16.01 20.43
CA ARG A 275 14.09 -14.85 21.11
C ARG A 275 14.98 -14.06 20.18
N THR A 276 15.47 -12.92 20.64
CA THR A 276 16.46 -12.11 19.92
C THR A 276 17.82 -12.20 20.59
N GLU A 277 18.89 -12.18 19.81
CA GLU A 277 20.26 -12.08 20.33
C GLU A 277 21.15 -11.35 19.33
N LYS A 278 22.09 -10.56 19.84
CA LYS A 278 23.13 -9.93 19.04
C LYS A 278 24.44 -10.68 19.21
N HIS A 279 25.03 -11.12 18.09
CA HIS A 279 26.30 -11.84 18.06
C HIS A 279 27.20 -11.27 16.97
N ASP A 280 28.45 -10.97 17.32
CA ASP A 280 29.46 -10.36 16.43
C ASP A 280 28.95 -9.10 15.68
N GLY A 281 28.16 -8.27 16.36
CA GLY A 281 27.62 -7.02 15.79
C GLY A 281 26.40 -7.19 14.88
N ARG A 282 25.87 -8.41 14.72
CA ARG A 282 24.64 -8.71 13.98
C ARG A 282 23.52 -9.16 14.91
N TRP A 283 22.30 -8.69 14.64
CA TRP A 283 21.10 -9.19 15.30
C TRP A 283 20.58 -10.46 14.63
N TYR A 284 20.05 -11.37 15.46
CA TYR A 284 19.41 -12.61 15.06
C TYR A 284 18.08 -12.77 15.78
N LEU A 285 17.09 -13.36 15.10
CA LEU A 285 16.12 -14.18 15.81
C LEU A 285 16.78 -15.53 16.09
N VAL A 286 16.42 -16.15 17.21
CA VAL A 286 16.94 -17.45 17.64
C VAL A 286 15.74 -18.37 17.82
N THR A 287 15.80 -19.56 17.22
CA THR A 287 14.75 -20.57 17.37
C THR A 287 14.71 -21.13 18.79
N PRO A 288 13.61 -21.79 19.17
CA PRO A 288 13.54 -22.55 20.41
C PRO A 288 14.68 -23.56 20.64
N GLU A 289 15.30 -24.06 19.56
CA GLU A 289 16.43 -25.01 19.60
C GLU A 289 17.81 -24.33 19.60
N GLY A 290 17.87 -23.00 19.67
CA GLY A 290 19.12 -22.26 19.80
C GLY A 290 19.85 -22.02 18.47
N HIS A 291 19.14 -22.02 17.35
CA HIS A 291 19.74 -21.75 16.03
C HIS A 291 19.35 -20.37 15.48
N PRO A 292 20.21 -19.72 14.68
CA PRO A 292 19.89 -18.45 14.04
C PRO A 292 18.72 -18.62 13.08
N PHE A 293 17.78 -17.69 13.14
CA PHE A 293 16.59 -17.64 12.33
C PHE A 293 16.51 -16.30 11.62
N TYR A 294 16.29 -16.34 10.31
CA TYR A 294 15.95 -15.17 9.51
C TYR A 294 14.53 -15.37 9.00
N SER A 295 13.60 -14.55 9.48
CA SER A 295 12.17 -14.74 9.23
C SER A 295 11.81 -14.30 7.81
N LEU A 296 11.58 -15.26 6.92
CA LEU A 296 11.07 -15.08 5.57
C LEU A 296 9.59 -15.44 5.59
N GLY A 297 8.75 -14.40 5.67
CA GLY A 297 7.32 -14.56 5.89
C GLY A 297 6.43 -14.17 4.70
N VAL A 298 5.18 -14.61 4.75
CA VAL A 298 4.10 -14.20 3.83
C VAL A 298 2.88 -13.83 4.66
N ASN A 299 2.35 -12.62 4.47
CA ASN A 299 1.12 -12.18 5.12
C ASN A 299 -0.13 -12.64 4.36
N THR A 300 -1.26 -12.65 5.08
CA THR A 300 -2.60 -12.93 4.56
C THR A 300 -2.73 -14.28 3.84
N VAL A 301 -2.08 -15.32 4.38
CA VAL A 301 -2.21 -16.68 3.83
C VAL A 301 -3.55 -17.24 4.30
N SER A 302 -4.60 -17.05 3.50
CA SER A 302 -5.98 -17.34 3.90
C SER A 302 -6.82 -17.87 2.74
N ALA A 303 -7.79 -18.73 3.06
CA ALA A 303 -8.75 -19.28 2.11
C ALA A 303 -9.94 -18.35 1.83
N SER A 304 -10.09 -17.23 2.57
CA SER A 304 -11.34 -16.47 2.61
C SER A 304 -11.20 -14.97 2.82
N ASP A 305 -10.10 -14.31 2.41
CA ASP A 305 -9.87 -12.87 2.69
C ASP A 305 -9.86 -11.96 1.45
N GLN A 306 -10.28 -12.49 0.29
CA GLN A 306 -10.30 -11.77 -0.99
C GLN A 306 -11.69 -11.79 -1.64
N GLN A 307 -12.74 -11.45 -0.88
CA GLN A 307 -14.08 -11.28 -1.47
C GLN A 307 -14.26 -9.89 -2.09
N THR A 308 -15.25 -9.78 -2.97
CA THR A 308 -15.64 -8.52 -3.61
C THR A 308 -17.15 -8.33 -3.55
N TYR A 309 -17.61 -7.10 -3.28
CA TYR A 309 -19.04 -6.78 -3.36
C TYR A 309 -19.55 -6.99 -4.78
N VAL A 310 -20.77 -7.50 -4.94
CA VAL A 310 -21.40 -7.70 -6.25
C VAL A 310 -22.72 -6.94 -6.37
N GLU A 311 -23.38 -6.67 -5.25
CA GLU A 311 -24.68 -6.00 -5.21
C GLU A 311 -24.63 -4.62 -5.88
N GLY A 312 -25.52 -4.36 -6.83
CA GLY A 312 -25.60 -3.12 -7.59
C GLY A 312 -24.55 -2.97 -8.70
N ARG A 313 -23.60 -3.90 -8.80
CA ARG A 313 -22.59 -3.96 -9.86
C ARG A 313 -22.47 -5.32 -10.52
N GLU A 314 -23.55 -6.11 -10.50
CA GLU A 314 -23.63 -7.45 -11.09
C GLU A 314 -23.26 -7.44 -12.58
N TRP A 315 -23.57 -6.36 -13.28
CA TRP A 315 -23.23 -6.14 -14.70
C TRP A 315 -21.72 -6.10 -14.98
N MET A 316 -20.87 -5.91 -13.97
CA MET A 316 -19.41 -6.01 -14.10
C MET A 316 -18.93 -7.47 -14.17
N PHE A 317 -19.77 -8.44 -13.84
CA PHE A 317 -19.41 -9.85 -13.78
C PHE A 317 -20.09 -10.60 -14.93
N GLY A 318 -19.31 -11.30 -15.74
CA GLY A 318 -19.80 -12.07 -16.88
C GLY A 318 -20.48 -13.37 -16.48
N ASP A 319 -20.11 -13.93 -15.33
CA ASP A 319 -20.64 -15.19 -14.83
C ASP A 319 -20.59 -15.20 -13.29
N LEU A 320 -21.77 -15.18 -12.67
CA LEU A 320 -21.98 -15.24 -11.24
C LEU A 320 -22.91 -16.43 -10.95
N PRO A 321 -22.62 -17.28 -9.95
CA PRO A 321 -23.46 -18.44 -9.68
C PRO A 321 -24.90 -18.06 -9.39
N ARG A 322 -25.83 -18.86 -9.93
CA ARG A 322 -27.27 -18.72 -9.68
C ARG A 322 -27.68 -19.42 -8.39
N ASP A 323 -28.80 -19.00 -7.82
CA ASP A 323 -29.38 -19.67 -6.65
C ASP A 323 -29.59 -21.17 -6.94
N GLY A 324 -29.13 -22.01 -6.01
CA GLY A 324 -29.19 -23.48 -6.13
C GLY A 324 -28.00 -24.12 -6.85
N GLU A 325 -27.09 -23.36 -7.46
CA GLU A 325 -25.83 -23.90 -7.96
C GLU A 325 -24.85 -24.14 -6.79
N PRO A 326 -23.98 -25.18 -6.85
CA PRO A 326 -23.08 -25.50 -5.74
C PRO A 326 -22.16 -24.35 -5.30
N LEU A 327 -21.76 -23.48 -6.22
CA LEU A 327 -20.89 -22.34 -5.93
C LEU A 327 -21.64 -21.13 -5.35
N ALA A 328 -22.98 -21.14 -5.31
CA ALA A 328 -23.74 -20.10 -4.62
C ALA A 328 -23.47 -20.08 -3.10
N ALA A 329 -22.89 -21.15 -2.54
CA ALA A 329 -22.42 -21.20 -1.16
C ALA A 329 -21.31 -20.17 -0.82
N TYR A 330 -20.67 -19.57 -1.84
CA TYR A 330 -19.62 -18.56 -1.68
C TYR A 330 -20.13 -17.11 -1.74
N TYR A 331 -21.45 -16.89 -1.76
CA TYR A 331 -22.01 -15.58 -1.46
C TYR A 331 -22.04 -15.32 0.04
N GLY A 332 -21.90 -14.06 0.40
CA GLY A 332 -22.25 -13.58 1.73
C GLY A 332 -22.70 -12.12 1.68
N GLN A 333 -22.84 -11.51 2.86
CA GLN A 333 -23.18 -10.11 3.01
C GLN A 333 -22.24 -9.44 4.01
N GLY A 334 -22.02 -8.15 3.86
CA GLY A 334 -21.19 -7.38 4.79
C GLY A 334 -21.41 -5.89 4.62
N ASP A 335 -20.94 -5.12 5.60
CA ASP A 335 -20.97 -3.66 5.57
C ASP A 335 -19.62 -3.13 6.01
N ASN A 336 -19.01 -2.31 5.15
CA ASN A 336 -17.79 -1.58 5.43
C ASN A 336 -17.94 -0.12 4.98
N SER A 337 -19.10 0.46 5.29
CA SER A 337 -19.42 1.88 5.10
C SER A 337 -18.90 2.78 6.23
N VAL A 338 -17.96 2.27 7.04
CA VAL A 338 -17.28 3.03 8.08
C VAL A 338 -16.57 4.23 7.45
N ALA A 339 -16.78 5.41 8.02
CA ALA A 339 -16.22 6.68 7.56
C ALA A 339 -14.73 6.82 7.90
N LEU A 340 -13.90 5.95 7.31
CA LEU A 340 -12.44 6.00 7.35
C LEU A 340 -11.89 6.67 6.09
N ALA A 341 -10.68 7.23 6.16
CA ALA A 341 -10.07 7.84 4.99
C ALA A 341 -9.76 6.79 3.89
N SER A 342 -9.46 5.55 4.29
CA SER A 342 -9.32 4.40 3.37
C SER A 342 -10.58 4.10 2.55
N ASN A 343 -11.76 4.52 3.02
CA ASN A 343 -13.06 4.35 2.38
C ASN A 343 -13.59 5.62 1.69
N ALA A 344 -12.85 6.74 1.76
CA ALA A 344 -13.33 8.01 1.24
C ALA A 344 -13.59 7.94 -0.28
N GLY A 345 -14.79 8.34 -0.69
CA GLY A 345 -15.20 8.32 -2.10
C GLY A 345 -15.46 6.93 -2.69
N ARG A 346 -15.39 5.86 -1.88
CA ARG A 346 -15.62 4.48 -2.34
C ARG A 346 -17.12 4.17 -2.46
N GLY A 347 -17.55 3.73 -3.63
CA GLY A 347 -18.87 3.13 -3.86
C GLY A 347 -18.88 1.63 -3.58
N PHE A 348 -20.06 1.01 -3.50
CA PHE A 348 -20.22 -0.45 -3.34
C PHE A 348 -19.46 -1.04 -2.14
N ASN A 349 -19.57 -0.39 -0.99
CA ASN A 349 -18.87 -0.75 0.25
C ASN A 349 -19.74 -1.54 1.25
N ARG A 350 -20.89 -2.04 0.81
CA ARG A 350 -21.81 -2.89 1.59
C ARG A 350 -22.72 -3.68 0.67
N GLY A 351 -23.37 -4.69 1.22
CA GLY A 351 -24.33 -5.55 0.53
C GLY A 351 -23.77 -6.94 0.26
N ARG A 352 -24.37 -7.63 -0.70
CA ARG A 352 -23.93 -8.97 -1.12
C ARG A 352 -22.54 -8.93 -1.76
N TRP A 353 -21.69 -9.85 -1.34
CA TRP A 353 -20.36 -10.09 -1.89
C TRP A 353 -20.23 -11.54 -2.36
N PHE A 354 -19.23 -11.81 -3.21
CA PHE A 354 -18.89 -13.15 -3.68
C PHE A 354 -17.40 -13.45 -3.47
N ASP A 355 -17.08 -14.67 -3.06
CA ASP A 355 -15.73 -15.19 -2.87
C ASP A 355 -15.29 -16.07 -4.07
N PHE A 356 -14.66 -15.44 -5.06
CA PHE A 356 -14.12 -16.15 -6.21
C PHE A 356 -12.98 -17.10 -5.84
N TYR A 357 -12.16 -16.74 -4.85
CA TYR A 357 -11.05 -17.58 -4.42
C TYR A 357 -11.57 -18.85 -3.77
N GLY A 358 -12.48 -18.74 -2.80
CA GLY A 358 -13.16 -19.89 -2.19
C GLY A 358 -13.84 -20.80 -3.21
N ALA A 359 -14.52 -20.23 -4.21
CA ALA A 359 -15.11 -21.00 -5.31
C ALA A 359 -14.05 -21.75 -6.15
N ASN A 360 -12.91 -21.11 -6.45
CA ASN A 360 -11.78 -21.74 -7.15
C ASN A 360 -11.07 -22.80 -6.32
N LEU A 361 -11.00 -22.61 -5.00
CA LEU A 361 -10.51 -23.61 -4.07
C LEU A 361 -11.42 -24.84 -4.06
N GLN A 362 -12.75 -24.70 -4.13
CA GLN A 362 -13.63 -25.86 -4.28
C GLN A 362 -13.46 -26.57 -5.63
N ARG A 363 -13.28 -25.82 -6.72
CA ARG A 363 -13.00 -26.41 -8.06
C ARG A 363 -11.72 -27.26 -8.06
N THR A 364 -10.73 -26.87 -7.27
CA THR A 364 -9.39 -27.50 -7.21
C THR A 364 -9.29 -28.58 -6.13
N TYR A 365 -9.76 -28.27 -4.92
CA TYR A 365 -9.69 -29.06 -3.70
C TYR A 365 -11.09 -29.52 -3.25
N GLY A 366 -11.95 -29.89 -4.19
CA GLY A 366 -13.23 -30.51 -3.87
C GLY A 366 -13.03 -31.81 -3.06
N LYS A 367 -13.95 -32.08 -2.13
CA LYS A 367 -13.91 -33.34 -1.37
C LYS A 367 -13.91 -34.54 -2.32
N PRO A 368 -13.08 -35.57 -2.07
CA PRO A 368 -13.05 -36.74 -2.93
C PRO A 368 -14.42 -37.43 -2.96
N CYS A 369 -14.84 -37.87 -4.14
CA CYS A 369 -16.04 -38.68 -4.28
C CYS A 369 -15.83 -39.99 -3.49
N VAL A 370 -16.84 -40.38 -2.71
CA VAL A 370 -16.81 -41.68 -2.03
C VAL A 370 -16.86 -42.75 -3.11
N GLN A 371 -15.84 -43.62 -3.14
CA GLN A 371 -15.83 -44.75 -4.06
C GLN A 371 -17.02 -45.67 -3.74
N PRO A 372 -17.85 -46.05 -4.73
CA PRO A 372 -18.94 -46.97 -4.49
C PRO A 372 -18.41 -48.31 -3.97
N LYS A 373 -19.10 -48.90 -2.99
CA LYS A 373 -18.88 -50.31 -2.67
C LYS A 373 -19.42 -51.16 -3.80
N GLU A 374 -18.78 -52.29 -4.05
CA GLU A 374 -19.15 -53.22 -5.13
C GLU A 374 -20.64 -53.61 -5.00
N GLY A 375 -21.46 -53.25 -6.00
CA GLY A 375 -22.90 -53.51 -6.03
C GLY A 375 -23.81 -52.38 -5.51
N GLU A 376 -23.27 -51.26 -5.04
CA GLU A 376 -24.05 -50.07 -4.64
C GLU A 376 -24.05 -48.98 -5.73
N PRO A 377 -25.14 -48.19 -5.87
CA PRO A 377 -25.13 -47.02 -6.75
C PRO A 377 -24.07 -46.01 -6.32
N GLU A 378 -23.44 -45.36 -7.30
CA GLU A 378 -22.40 -44.35 -7.05
C GLU A 378 -22.97 -43.22 -6.18
N PRO A 379 -22.46 -43.02 -4.95
CA PRO A 379 -22.94 -41.95 -4.10
C PRO A 379 -22.57 -40.60 -4.74
N PRO A 380 -23.41 -39.56 -4.61
CA PRO A 380 -23.05 -38.24 -5.09
C PRO A 380 -21.74 -37.79 -4.43
N CYS A 381 -20.83 -37.22 -5.23
CA CYS A 381 -19.59 -36.65 -4.70
C CYS A 381 -19.91 -35.68 -3.58
N ALA A 382 -19.17 -35.75 -2.47
CA ALA A 382 -19.36 -34.81 -1.38
C ALA A 382 -19.13 -33.38 -1.90
N GLU A 383 -20.14 -32.53 -1.79
CA GLU A 383 -20.01 -31.13 -2.18
C GLU A 383 -19.19 -30.36 -1.12
N GLY A 384 -18.36 -29.43 -1.59
CA GLY A 384 -17.63 -28.49 -0.74
C GLY A 384 -16.10 -28.56 -0.82
N PHE A 385 -15.49 -27.50 -0.30
CA PHE A 385 -14.04 -27.30 -0.19
C PHE A 385 -13.40 -28.21 0.89
N ASP A 386 -12.30 -28.88 0.54
CA ASP A 386 -11.42 -29.60 1.46
C ASP A 386 -10.33 -28.66 2.01
N ALA A 387 -10.67 -27.96 3.10
CA ALA A 387 -9.77 -27.02 3.76
C ALA A 387 -8.45 -27.65 4.22
N LYS A 388 -8.48 -28.91 4.69
CA LYS A 388 -7.26 -29.59 5.18
C LYS A 388 -6.29 -29.87 4.04
N ARG A 389 -6.81 -30.26 2.87
CA ARG A 389 -5.99 -30.45 1.67
C ARG A 389 -5.33 -29.14 1.22
N TRP A 390 -6.08 -28.04 1.21
CA TRP A 390 -5.52 -26.71 0.90
C TRP A 390 -4.49 -26.26 1.94
N GLN A 391 -4.76 -26.43 3.25
CA GLN A 391 -3.81 -26.10 4.31
C GLN A 391 -2.50 -26.87 4.13
N THR A 392 -2.58 -28.18 3.89
CA THR A 392 -1.40 -29.03 3.64
C THR A 392 -0.62 -28.55 2.43
N HIS A 393 -1.31 -28.34 1.29
CA HIS A 393 -0.69 -27.88 0.05
C HIS A 393 -0.07 -26.48 0.19
N THR A 394 -0.71 -25.59 0.95
CA THR A 394 -0.22 -24.23 1.22
C THR A 394 1.02 -24.24 2.11
N LEU A 395 1.07 -25.07 3.15
CA LEU A 395 2.28 -25.27 3.94
C LEU A 395 3.43 -25.88 3.11
N ASP A 396 3.10 -26.82 2.21
CA ASP A 396 4.06 -27.39 1.25
C ASP A 396 4.61 -26.31 0.32
N ARG A 397 3.76 -25.42 -0.23
CA ARG A 397 4.17 -24.26 -1.02
C ARG A 397 5.14 -23.37 -0.26
N LEU A 398 4.74 -22.88 0.91
CA LEU A 398 5.57 -21.94 1.70
C LEU A 398 6.95 -22.52 1.97
N GLN A 399 7.04 -23.75 2.47
CA GLN A 399 8.31 -24.41 2.76
C GLN A 399 9.13 -24.67 1.48
N ALA A 400 8.50 -25.16 0.41
CA ALA A 400 9.18 -25.45 -0.86
C ALA A 400 9.71 -24.19 -1.55
N TRP A 401 9.00 -23.07 -1.41
CA TRP A 401 9.39 -21.74 -1.90
C TRP A 401 10.42 -21.05 -0.99
N GLY A 402 10.88 -21.74 0.06
CA GLY A 402 11.92 -21.24 0.96
C GLY A 402 11.43 -20.25 2.02
N PHE A 403 10.12 -20.02 2.13
CA PHE A 403 9.56 -19.32 3.29
C PHE A 403 9.63 -20.21 4.53
N ASN A 404 9.78 -19.57 5.69
CA ASN A 404 9.87 -20.24 6.98
C ASN A 404 9.02 -19.56 8.06
N THR A 405 8.16 -18.61 7.69
CA THR A 405 7.23 -17.96 8.63
C THR A 405 5.87 -17.75 7.97
N ILE A 406 4.79 -18.08 8.67
CA ILE A 406 3.44 -17.63 8.34
C ILE A 406 3.29 -16.23 8.94
N GLY A 407 3.16 -15.23 8.06
CA GLY A 407 3.05 -13.83 8.44
C GLY A 407 1.66 -13.48 8.98
N ASN A 408 1.49 -12.19 9.24
CA ASN A 408 0.32 -11.65 9.91
C ASN A 408 -0.98 -11.88 9.10
N TRP A 409 -2.12 -11.93 9.80
CA TRP A 409 -3.47 -12.10 9.23
C TRP A 409 -3.66 -13.36 8.36
N SER A 410 -2.94 -14.43 8.67
CA SER A 410 -3.10 -15.73 8.00
C SER A 410 -4.15 -16.59 8.71
N ASP A 411 -4.69 -17.59 8.01
CA ASP A 411 -5.65 -18.56 8.57
C ASP A 411 -5.03 -19.24 9.81
N PRO A 412 -5.67 -19.12 11.00
CA PRO A 412 -5.16 -19.70 12.24
C PRO A 412 -4.86 -21.20 12.13
N ALA A 413 -5.61 -21.94 11.31
CA ALA A 413 -5.40 -23.36 11.12
C ALA A 413 -4.03 -23.69 10.54
N LEU A 414 -3.38 -22.79 9.80
CA LEU A 414 -2.04 -23.01 9.27
C LEU A 414 -0.98 -23.04 10.38
N GLY A 415 -1.10 -22.18 11.39
CA GLY A 415 -0.20 -22.11 12.55
C GLY A 415 -0.29 -23.34 13.46
N LEU A 416 -1.47 -23.95 13.55
CA LEU A 416 -1.75 -25.11 14.42
C LEU A 416 -1.25 -26.47 13.89
N ASN A 417 -0.40 -26.48 12.85
CA ASN A 417 0.10 -27.72 12.23
C ASN A 417 1.50 -28.15 12.70
N ASP A 418 2.17 -27.41 13.59
CA ASP A 418 3.54 -27.70 14.06
C ASP A 418 4.54 -27.92 12.89
N ARG A 419 4.43 -27.10 11.84
CA ARG A 419 5.24 -27.23 10.61
C ARG A 419 6.01 -25.97 10.25
N VAL A 420 5.42 -24.80 10.45
CA VAL A 420 5.98 -23.50 10.06
C VAL A 420 5.71 -22.53 11.20
N PRO A 421 6.72 -21.84 11.74
CA PRO A 421 6.51 -20.78 12.72
C PRO A 421 5.58 -19.70 12.20
N TYR A 422 4.89 -19.01 13.10
CA TYR A 422 3.90 -18.01 12.71
C TYR A 422 3.93 -16.77 13.62
N THR A 423 3.26 -15.71 13.19
CA THR A 423 3.09 -14.45 13.93
C THR A 423 1.62 -14.09 14.07
N LEU A 424 1.24 -13.41 15.15
CA LEU A 424 -0.13 -12.96 15.38
C LEU A 424 -0.23 -11.44 15.58
N PRO A 425 -1.35 -10.80 15.20
CA PRO A 425 -1.62 -9.41 15.54
C PRO A 425 -2.27 -9.30 16.91
N LEU A 426 -1.93 -8.24 17.65
CA LEU A 426 -2.75 -7.70 18.73
C LEU A 426 -3.61 -6.60 18.12
N SER A 427 -4.79 -6.97 17.65
CA SER A 427 -5.77 -6.00 17.12
C SER A 427 -6.49 -5.33 18.28
N ILE A 428 -6.01 -4.17 18.70
CA ILE A 428 -6.57 -3.43 19.83
C ILE A 428 -7.73 -2.60 19.29
N VAL A 429 -8.95 -3.04 19.62
CA VAL A 429 -10.19 -2.36 19.23
C VAL A 429 -11.05 -2.15 20.47
N GLY A 430 -11.55 -0.94 20.65
CA GLY A 430 -12.40 -0.59 21.78
C GLY A 430 -13.01 0.80 21.65
N ASP A 431 -13.92 1.12 22.57
CA ASP A 431 -14.53 2.44 22.70
C ASP A 431 -13.64 3.36 23.56
N TYR A 432 -12.47 3.73 23.05
CA TYR A 432 -11.57 4.71 23.64
C TYR A 432 -11.52 5.97 22.77
N ALA A 433 -11.12 7.10 23.36
CA ALA A 433 -10.86 8.31 22.58
C ALA A 433 -9.73 8.07 21.56
N SER A 434 -9.80 8.74 20.41
CA SER A 434 -8.73 8.74 19.41
C SER A 434 -8.35 10.16 19.02
N ILE A 435 -7.11 10.34 18.57
CA ILE A 435 -6.53 11.63 18.17
C ILE A 435 -6.25 11.61 16.68
N SER A 436 -6.78 12.61 15.97
CA SER A 436 -6.49 12.82 14.56
C SER A 436 -5.11 13.42 14.36
N THR A 437 -4.36 12.89 13.40
CA THR A 437 -3.10 13.49 12.91
C THR A 437 -3.23 14.09 11.51
N GLY A 438 -4.43 14.01 10.92
CA GLY A 438 -4.66 14.32 9.51
C GLY A 438 -4.22 13.22 8.55
N ASN A 439 -3.61 12.13 9.03
CA ASN A 439 -3.28 10.93 8.26
C ASN A 439 -4.01 9.68 8.82
N ASP A 440 -5.29 9.84 9.15
CA ASP A 440 -6.09 8.82 9.85
C ASP A 440 -6.64 7.76 8.88
N TRP A 441 -5.74 7.15 8.09
CA TRP A 441 -6.09 6.22 7.02
C TRP A 441 -6.90 5.02 7.53
N TRP A 442 -6.42 4.40 8.61
CA TRP A 442 -7.07 3.29 9.32
C TRP A 442 -7.87 3.74 10.56
N GLY A 443 -7.98 5.05 10.78
CA GLY A 443 -8.55 5.65 11.99
C GLY A 443 -7.54 6.53 12.73
N GLY A 444 -8.04 7.29 13.72
CA GLY A 444 -7.20 8.14 14.56
C GLY A 444 -6.35 7.32 15.54
N MET A 445 -5.29 7.93 16.05
CA MET A 445 -4.38 7.33 17.03
C MET A 445 -5.13 7.03 18.35
N PRO A 446 -5.13 5.79 18.87
CA PRO A 446 -5.74 5.47 20.18
C PRO A 446 -5.15 6.34 21.30
N ASP A 447 -5.99 6.90 22.17
CA ASP A 447 -5.53 7.62 23.38
C ASP A 447 -5.06 6.61 24.45
N PRO A 448 -3.74 6.47 24.70
CA PRO A 448 -3.23 5.48 25.63
C PRO A 448 -3.43 5.89 27.10
N PHE A 449 -3.84 7.13 27.37
CA PHE A 449 -4.15 7.61 28.71
C PHE A 449 -5.60 7.35 29.10
N ASP A 450 -6.45 6.97 28.13
CA ASP A 450 -7.82 6.54 28.39
C ASP A 450 -7.81 5.14 29.04
N PRO A 451 -8.36 4.95 30.24
CA PRO A 451 -8.42 3.62 30.87
C PRO A 451 -9.10 2.56 30.00
N ARG A 452 -10.00 2.97 29.09
CA ARG A 452 -10.68 2.08 28.14
C ARG A 452 -9.72 1.50 27.11
N PHE A 453 -8.63 2.21 26.76
CA PHE A 453 -7.56 1.65 25.93
C PHE A 453 -6.82 0.52 26.64
N ALA A 454 -6.47 0.69 27.92
CA ALA A 454 -5.84 -0.36 28.70
C ALA A 454 -6.74 -1.61 28.82
N MET A 455 -8.06 -1.42 29.02
CA MET A 455 -9.03 -2.52 29.03
C MET A 455 -9.16 -3.21 27.66
N ALA A 456 -9.12 -2.46 26.56
CA ALA A 456 -9.13 -3.01 25.21
C ALA A 456 -7.86 -3.80 24.91
N THR A 457 -6.71 -3.28 25.33
CA THR A 457 -5.40 -3.93 25.21
C THR A 457 -5.39 -5.26 25.94
N GLU A 458 -5.76 -5.26 27.23
CA GLU A 458 -5.82 -6.48 28.05
C GLU A 458 -6.72 -7.55 27.43
N ARG A 459 -7.88 -7.14 26.89
CA ARG A 459 -8.81 -8.04 26.21
C ARG A 459 -8.20 -8.62 24.93
N ALA A 460 -7.59 -7.79 24.09
CA ALA A 460 -6.97 -8.22 22.84
C ALA A 460 -5.83 -9.21 23.11
N VAL A 461 -4.96 -8.90 24.07
CA VAL A 461 -3.86 -9.76 24.50
C VAL A 461 -4.38 -11.06 25.10
N ALA A 462 -5.35 -11.02 26.02
CA ALA A 462 -5.90 -12.22 26.63
C ALA A 462 -6.53 -13.18 25.60
N ILE A 463 -7.21 -12.63 24.58
CA ILE A 463 -7.78 -13.43 23.48
C ILE A 463 -6.67 -14.04 22.63
N ALA A 464 -5.69 -13.24 22.21
CA ALA A 464 -4.60 -13.68 21.35
C ALA A 464 -3.63 -14.66 22.06
N ALA A 465 -3.51 -14.59 23.38
CA ALA A 465 -2.64 -15.45 24.18
C ALA A 465 -3.30 -16.76 24.64
N ARG A 466 -4.64 -16.81 24.71
CA ARG A 466 -5.39 -17.90 25.38
C ARG A 466 -4.92 -19.31 25.01
N ASP A 467 -4.73 -19.56 23.73
CA ASP A 467 -4.36 -20.88 23.19
C ASP A 467 -2.91 -20.93 22.69
N HIS A 468 -2.12 -19.88 22.94
CA HIS A 468 -0.78 -19.71 22.37
C HIS A 468 0.31 -19.34 23.40
N ARG A 469 -0.07 -19.13 24.67
CA ARG A 469 0.81 -18.70 25.76
C ARG A 469 2.12 -19.47 25.89
N ASP A 470 2.12 -20.76 25.61
CA ASP A 470 3.29 -21.65 25.72
C ASP A 470 3.59 -22.36 24.38
N ASP A 471 3.08 -21.82 23.26
CA ASP A 471 3.30 -22.38 21.93
C ASP A 471 4.71 -22.01 21.41
N PRO A 472 5.63 -22.97 21.21
CA PRO A 472 6.98 -22.67 20.76
C PRO A 472 7.06 -22.31 19.26
N TRP A 473 6.00 -22.53 18.48
CA TRP A 473 5.94 -22.18 17.05
C TRP A 473 5.56 -20.71 16.82
N LEU A 474 4.95 -20.07 17.81
CA LEU A 474 4.64 -18.65 17.73
C LEU A 474 5.92 -17.83 17.92
N VAL A 475 6.32 -17.10 16.89
CA VAL A 475 7.47 -16.18 16.93
C VAL A 475 7.18 -15.00 17.85
N GLY A 476 5.95 -14.47 17.80
CA GLY A 476 5.53 -13.36 18.64
C GLY A 476 4.31 -12.61 18.11
N TYR A 477 4.03 -11.48 18.75
CA TYR A 477 2.84 -10.67 18.56
C TYR A 477 3.17 -9.27 18.03
N PHE A 478 2.49 -8.80 17.00
CA PHE A 478 2.57 -7.41 16.54
C PHE A 478 1.62 -6.50 17.32
N ALA A 479 2.06 -5.28 17.67
CA ALA A 479 1.21 -4.26 18.29
C ALA A 479 0.48 -3.46 17.19
N ASP A 480 -0.81 -3.73 16.97
CA ASP A 480 -1.61 -3.12 15.90
C ASP A 480 -0.92 -3.14 14.52
N ASN A 481 -1.26 -2.20 13.64
CA ASN A 481 -0.68 -2.02 12.31
C ASN A 481 -0.86 -0.58 11.83
N GLU A 482 0.20 0.05 11.32
CA GLU A 482 0.16 1.34 10.60
C GLU A 482 -0.61 2.48 11.29
N LEU A 483 -0.48 2.58 12.62
CA LEU A 483 -1.08 3.68 13.37
C LEU A 483 -0.51 5.05 12.93
N ALA A 484 -1.36 6.07 12.97
CA ALA A 484 -1.05 7.40 12.46
C ALA A 484 -0.20 8.23 13.46
N TRP A 485 1.10 7.91 13.57
CA TRP A 485 2.02 8.59 14.49
C TRP A 485 2.43 10.01 14.05
N ALA A 486 2.25 10.35 12.77
CA ALA A 486 2.55 11.64 12.18
C ALA A 486 1.56 11.98 11.06
N GLY A 487 1.50 13.27 10.67
CA GLY A 487 0.64 13.78 9.61
C GLY A 487 1.20 13.55 8.20
N PRO A 488 0.43 13.90 7.15
CA PRO A 488 0.80 13.63 5.76
C PRO A 488 1.77 14.71 5.22
N GLY A 489 3.06 14.61 5.56
CA GLY A 489 4.09 15.50 5.01
C GLY A 489 5.37 15.57 5.83
N ASP A 490 6.34 16.34 5.32
CA ASP A 490 7.68 16.49 5.92
C ASP A 490 7.86 17.82 6.68
N ASP A 491 6.81 18.62 6.79
CA ASP A 491 6.85 19.91 7.48
C ASP A 491 6.63 19.76 9.00
N PRO A 492 6.98 20.78 9.82
CA PRO A 492 6.83 20.70 11.28
C PRO A 492 5.40 20.38 11.74
N LYS A 493 4.35 20.83 11.03
CA LYS A 493 2.97 20.54 11.40
C LYS A 493 2.66 19.05 11.25
N SER A 494 3.15 18.44 10.18
CA SER A 494 3.03 16.99 9.94
C SER A 494 3.87 16.18 10.93
N ARG A 495 5.11 16.60 11.21
CA ARG A 495 6.03 15.94 12.15
C ARG A 495 5.50 15.88 13.60
N TYR A 496 4.77 16.92 14.04
CA TYR A 496 4.22 17.03 15.39
C TYR A 496 2.69 16.93 15.40
N ALA A 497 2.09 16.36 14.34
CA ALA A 497 0.64 16.33 14.16
C ALA A 497 -0.10 15.66 15.32
N LEU A 498 0.46 14.62 15.94
CA LEU A 498 -0.14 13.99 17.12
C LEU A 498 -0.24 14.95 18.32
N ALA A 499 0.81 15.74 18.57
CA ALA A 499 0.83 16.73 19.63
C ALA A 499 -0.14 17.89 19.33
N TYR A 500 -0.15 18.40 18.09
CA TYR A 500 -1.09 19.44 17.66
C TYR A 500 -2.54 18.96 17.69
N GLY A 501 -2.81 17.76 17.18
CA GLY A 501 -4.11 17.10 17.23
C GLY A 501 -4.60 16.99 18.67
N THR A 502 -3.73 16.54 19.59
CA THR A 502 -4.06 16.47 21.02
C THR A 502 -4.38 17.85 21.60
N LEU A 503 -3.59 18.88 21.30
CA LEU A 503 -3.81 20.23 21.82
C LEU A 503 -5.07 20.90 21.28
N ARG A 504 -5.66 20.44 20.18
CA ARG A 504 -6.96 20.96 19.70
C ARG A 504 -8.16 20.34 20.41
N LEU A 505 -7.98 19.25 21.15
CA LEU A 505 -9.07 18.55 21.85
C LEU A 505 -9.45 19.25 23.17
N THR A 506 -10.61 18.86 23.71
CA THR A 506 -11.08 19.28 25.04
C THR A 506 -10.44 18.46 26.15
N THR A 507 -10.56 18.94 27.39
CA THR A 507 -10.12 18.22 28.59
C THR A 507 -10.92 16.96 28.91
N ASP A 508 -11.96 16.61 28.14
CA ASP A 508 -12.63 15.30 28.23
C ASP A 508 -11.71 14.17 27.75
N VAL A 509 -10.77 14.48 26.85
CA VAL A 509 -9.78 13.53 26.33
C VAL A 509 -8.61 13.38 27.30
N ALA A 510 -8.20 12.14 27.60
CA ALA A 510 -7.18 11.88 28.60
C ALA A 510 -5.79 12.34 28.17
N ALA A 511 -5.43 12.16 26.89
CA ALA A 511 -4.22 12.69 26.29
C ALA A 511 -4.09 14.21 26.43
N LYS A 512 -5.20 14.94 26.25
CA LYS A 512 -5.23 16.39 26.46
C LYS A 512 -4.86 16.75 27.90
N ARG A 513 -5.49 16.09 28.88
CA ARG A 513 -5.18 16.31 30.31
C ARG A 513 -3.72 15.97 30.64
N ALA A 514 -3.20 14.87 30.08
CA ALA A 514 -1.79 14.48 30.26
C ALA A 514 -0.84 15.55 29.70
N PHE A 515 -1.12 16.09 28.52
CA PHE A 515 -0.30 17.15 27.93
C PHE A 515 -0.35 18.45 28.74
N LEU A 516 -1.53 18.90 29.14
CA LEU A 516 -1.65 20.10 29.99
C LEU A 516 -0.97 19.92 31.34
N LYS A 517 -1.04 18.71 31.93
CA LYS A 517 -0.32 18.39 33.16
C LYS A 517 1.20 18.52 32.98
N GLN A 518 1.76 17.97 31.89
CA GLN A 518 3.17 18.13 31.56
C GLN A 518 3.58 19.61 31.53
N LEU A 519 2.83 20.45 30.82
CA LEU A 519 3.16 21.88 30.69
C LEU A 519 3.03 22.61 32.04
N ARG A 520 2.00 22.30 32.83
CA ARG A 520 1.81 22.86 34.17
C ARG A 520 2.93 22.49 35.13
N ASP A 521 3.35 21.23 35.12
CA ASP A 521 4.43 20.75 35.98
C ASP A 521 5.76 21.43 35.64
N LYS A 522 6.04 21.66 34.34
CA LYS A 522 7.27 22.30 33.87
C LYS A 522 7.30 23.80 34.12
N TYR A 523 6.25 24.54 33.79
CA TYR A 523 6.26 26.01 33.79
C TYR A 523 5.60 26.65 35.03
N ARG A 524 4.95 25.86 35.88
CA ARG A 524 4.19 26.26 37.08
C ARG A 524 2.95 27.11 36.80
N ASN A 525 3.03 28.11 35.92
CA ASN A 525 1.93 28.99 35.54
C ASN A 525 2.00 29.36 34.04
N GLN A 526 0.91 29.93 33.54
CA GLN A 526 0.74 30.28 32.12
C GLN A 526 1.73 31.33 31.64
N GLN A 527 2.18 32.26 32.50
CA GLN A 527 3.19 33.26 32.13
C GLN A 527 4.55 32.61 31.82
N GLY A 528 4.90 31.55 32.55
CA GLY A 528 6.09 30.75 32.27
C GLY A 528 6.03 30.11 30.89
N LEU A 529 4.88 29.53 30.52
CA LEU A 529 4.66 28.94 29.20
C LEU A 529 4.65 30.02 28.10
N SER A 530 3.91 31.11 28.29
CA SER A 530 3.86 32.27 27.38
C SER A 530 5.26 32.77 27.04
N LYS A 531 6.13 32.91 28.05
CA LYS A 531 7.53 33.30 27.86
C LYS A 531 8.34 32.24 27.11
N ALA A 532 8.19 30.96 27.47
CA ALA A 532 8.94 29.87 26.87
C ALA A 532 8.59 29.67 25.39
N TRP A 533 7.31 29.78 25.05
CA TRP A 533 6.78 29.56 23.71
C TRP A 533 6.67 30.84 22.86
N GLY A 534 6.88 32.03 23.45
CA GLY A 534 6.78 33.30 22.72
C GLY A 534 5.35 33.64 22.27
N VAL A 535 4.35 33.19 23.03
CA VAL A 535 2.93 33.40 22.76
C VAL A 535 2.25 34.09 23.95
N ASP A 536 1.10 34.71 23.73
CA ASP A 536 0.28 35.25 24.82
C ASP A 536 -0.81 34.24 25.21
N ILE A 537 -0.60 33.55 26.33
CA ILE A 537 -1.58 32.69 26.99
C ILE A 537 -1.97 33.37 28.31
N PRO A 538 -3.09 34.12 28.36
CA PRO A 538 -3.47 34.89 29.54
C PRO A 538 -3.95 34.00 30.68
N THR A 539 -4.57 32.86 30.37
CA THR A 539 -5.02 31.85 31.36
C THR A 539 -4.88 30.43 30.81
N TRP A 540 -4.80 29.44 31.69
CA TRP A 540 -4.68 28.03 31.27
C TRP A 540 -5.93 27.50 30.57
N GLU A 541 -7.10 28.05 30.90
CA GLU A 541 -8.40 27.65 30.37
C GLU A 541 -8.46 27.83 28.85
N GLN A 542 -7.74 28.80 28.28
CA GLN A 542 -7.64 28.95 26.82
C GLN A 542 -7.03 27.71 26.14
N MET A 543 -6.15 27.00 26.85
CA MET A 543 -5.61 25.73 26.38
C MET A 543 -6.50 24.55 26.75
N GLU A 544 -7.51 24.69 27.60
CA GLU A 544 -8.47 23.63 27.92
C GLU A 544 -9.60 23.57 26.89
N ASP A 545 -9.94 24.73 26.32
CA ASP A 545 -10.94 24.87 25.26
C ASP A 545 -10.53 24.18 23.95
N PRO A 546 -11.51 23.66 23.18
CA PRO A 546 -11.23 23.04 21.89
C PRO A 546 -10.70 24.07 20.88
N GLY A 547 -9.82 23.60 20.00
CA GLY A 547 -9.29 24.39 18.89
C GLY A 547 -8.06 25.25 19.24
N PHE A 548 -7.43 25.07 20.40
CA PHE A 548 -6.16 25.73 20.68
C PHE A 548 -5.09 25.37 19.64
N GLU A 549 -4.55 26.38 18.97
CA GLU A 549 -3.51 26.26 17.95
C GLU A 549 -2.15 26.61 18.56
N ALA A 550 -1.34 25.60 18.87
CA ALA A 550 0.01 25.81 19.37
C ALA A 550 0.93 26.39 18.28
N PRO A 551 1.94 27.21 18.63
CA PRO A 551 2.89 27.76 17.68
C PRO A 551 3.72 26.65 17.00
N LEU A 552 4.23 26.95 15.81
CA LEU A 552 5.22 26.11 15.13
C LEU A 552 6.58 26.18 15.85
N PRO A 553 7.45 25.16 15.72
CA PRO A 553 8.81 25.23 16.22
C PRO A 553 9.52 26.51 15.75
N ASN A 554 10.14 27.23 16.70
CA ASN A 554 10.86 28.47 16.45
C ASN A 554 12.22 28.41 17.18
N PRO A 555 13.36 28.63 16.49
CA PRO A 555 14.68 28.66 17.12
C PRO A 555 14.82 29.67 18.28
N GLU A 556 14.06 30.76 18.29
CA GLU A 556 14.06 31.74 19.40
C GLU A 556 13.30 31.22 20.64
N HIS A 557 12.43 30.23 20.44
CA HIS A 557 11.61 29.59 21.46
C HIS A 557 11.74 28.06 21.37
N PRO A 558 12.95 27.51 21.62
CA PRO A 558 13.25 26.09 21.40
C PRO A 558 12.40 25.15 22.27
N GLU A 559 11.84 25.68 23.36
CA GLU A 559 10.97 24.93 24.27
C GLU A 559 9.68 24.45 23.61
N ILE A 560 9.19 25.12 22.55
CA ILE A 560 8.03 24.65 21.77
C ILE A 560 8.30 23.23 21.28
N GLU A 561 9.40 23.06 20.55
CA GLU A 561 9.74 21.77 19.95
C GLU A 561 10.09 20.73 21.03
N ALA A 562 10.80 21.14 22.09
CA ALA A 562 11.15 20.25 23.20
C ALA A 562 9.89 19.69 23.90
N ASP A 563 8.88 20.52 24.13
CA ASP A 563 7.63 20.11 24.76
C ASP A 563 6.78 19.19 23.87
N LEU A 564 6.72 19.47 22.55
CA LEU A 564 6.04 18.62 21.57
C LEU A 564 6.71 17.24 21.48
N LYS A 565 8.05 17.20 21.40
CA LYS A 565 8.83 15.94 21.40
C LYS A 565 8.61 15.16 22.69
N TYR A 566 8.73 15.82 23.85
CA TYR A 566 8.53 15.15 25.13
C TYR A 566 7.13 14.56 25.25
N PHE A 567 6.08 15.28 24.83
CA PHE A 567 4.72 14.75 24.84
C PHE A 567 4.57 13.51 23.95
N GLN A 568 5.05 13.54 22.71
CA GLN A 568 4.98 12.38 21.81
C GLN A 568 5.73 11.17 22.38
N LYS A 569 6.86 11.38 23.05
CA LYS A 569 7.58 10.31 23.77
C LYS A 569 6.70 9.74 24.89
N VAL A 570 6.13 10.57 25.77
CA VAL A 570 5.30 10.09 26.88
C VAL A 570 4.05 9.35 26.37
N PHE A 571 3.47 9.84 25.28
CA PHE A 571 2.36 9.17 24.58
C PHE A 571 2.76 7.77 24.11
N ALA A 572 3.84 7.68 23.34
CA ALA A 572 4.33 6.42 22.81
C ALA A 572 4.79 5.45 23.91
N ASP A 573 5.44 5.96 24.96
CA ASP A 573 5.80 5.18 26.14
C ASP A 573 4.56 4.56 26.79
N THR A 574 3.50 5.34 26.97
CA THR A 574 2.26 4.86 27.60
C THR A 574 1.59 3.79 26.75
N TYR A 575 1.54 3.98 25.43
CA TYR A 575 1.01 3.00 24.47
C TYR A 575 1.77 1.68 24.53
N PHE A 576 3.08 1.68 24.23
CA PHE A 576 3.86 0.45 24.15
C PHE A 576 4.05 -0.23 25.51
N LYS A 577 4.18 0.54 26.59
CA LYS A 577 4.27 -0.02 27.95
C LYS A 577 3.01 -0.79 28.32
N THR A 578 1.82 -0.26 28.01
CA THR A 578 0.54 -0.91 28.32
C THR A 578 0.45 -2.28 27.63
N ILE A 579 0.86 -2.35 26.38
CA ILE A 579 0.90 -3.60 25.60
C ILE A 579 1.95 -4.57 26.16
N SER A 580 3.18 -4.10 26.38
CA SER A 580 4.27 -4.91 26.96
C SER A 580 3.87 -5.52 28.32
N ASP A 581 3.29 -4.71 29.21
CA ASP A 581 2.92 -5.16 30.55
C ASP A 581 1.82 -6.22 30.51
N SER A 582 0.80 -6.02 29.65
CA SER A 582 -0.26 -7.01 29.44
C SER A 582 0.31 -8.30 28.83
N LEU A 583 1.18 -8.21 27.81
CA LEU A 583 1.78 -9.38 27.19
C LEU A 583 2.67 -10.17 28.16
N LYS A 584 3.48 -9.49 28.99
CA LYS A 584 4.30 -10.13 30.04
C LYS A 584 3.46 -10.91 31.04
N TRP A 585 2.21 -10.49 31.28
CA TRP A 585 1.30 -11.22 32.15
C TRP A 585 0.71 -12.45 31.47
N HIS A 586 0.21 -12.31 30.24
CA HIS A 586 -0.54 -13.36 29.54
C HIS A 586 0.34 -14.36 28.76
N ALA A 587 1.44 -13.91 28.16
CA ALA A 587 2.35 -14.71 27.33
C ALA A 587 3.82 -14.29 27.55
N PRO A 588 4.41 -14.56 28.74
CA PRO A 588 5.73 -14.05 29.14
C PRO A 588 6.91 -14.58 28.30
N ASN A 589 6.71 -15.64 27.52
CA ASN A 589 7.75 -16.30 26.74
C ASN A 589 7.81 -15.82 25.28
N HIS A 590 6.87 -14.97 24.85
CA HIS A 590 6.71 -14.57 23.46
C HIS A 590 7.18 -13.14 23.20
N LEU A 591 7.71 -12.91 22.00
CA LEU A 591 8.22 -11.61 21.60
C LEU A 591 7.10 -10.62 21.31
N LEU A 592 7.28 -9.36 21.73
CA LEU A 592 6.55 -8.22 21.21
C LEU A 592 7.29 -7.69 19.98
N LEU A 593 6.69 -7.89 18.81
CA LEU A 593 7.31 -7.69 17.49
C LEU A 593 7.22 -6.25 16.96
N GLY A 594 6.80 -5.30 17.80
CA GLY A 594 6.72 -3.87 17.43
C GLY A 594 5.43 -3.48 16.70
N GLY A 595 5.39 -2.22 16.24
CA GLY A 595 4.17 -1.53 15.79
C GLY A 595 3.87 -1.52 14.27
N ARG A 596 4.66 -2.22 13.44
CA ARG A 596 4.50 -2.26 11.97
C ARG A 596 4.33 -0.85 11.37
N PHE A 597 5.32 0.01 11.60
CA PHE A 597 5.25 1.41 11.20
C PHE A 597 5.28 1.58 9.68
N ALA A 598 4.24 2.20 9.10
CA ALA A 598 4.28 2.84 7.78
C ALA A 598 4.53 4.34 7.88
N VAL A 599 4.05 4.96 8.97
CA VAL A 599 4.34 6.33 9.38
C VAL A 599 4.78 6.30 10.83
N SER A 600 5.83 7.05 11.18
CA SER A 600 6.41 7.04 12.52
C SER A 600 7.04 8.38 12.88
N THR A 601 7.41 8.50 14.15
CA THR A 601 8.27 9.57 14.65
C THR A 601 9.47 8.97 15.38
N PRO A 602 10.63 9.65 15.44
CA PRO A 602 11.76 9.22 16.25
C PRO A 602 11.38 8.88 17.70
N GLU A 603 10.45 9.63 18.30
CA GLU A 603 9.98 9.33 19.66
C GLU A 603 9.21 8.01 19.72
N ALA A 604 8.30 7.75 18.79
CA ALA A 604 7.53 6.52 18.74
C ALA A 604 8.43 5.30 18.50
N VAL A 605 9.42 5.40 17.61
CA VAL A 605 10.37 4.32 17.33
C VAL A 605 11.29 4.07 18.53
N ALA A 606 11.77 5.12 19.21
CA ALA A 606 12.57 4.98 20.42
C ALA A 606 11.78 4.35 21.58
N SER A 607 10.52 4.74 21.78
CA SER A 607 9.63 4.10 22.76
C SER A 607 9.35 2.65 22.39
N CYS A 608 9.11 2.35 21.11
CA CYS A 608 8.99 0.97 20.63
C CYS A 608 10.25 0.16 20.97
N ALA A 609 11.46 0.69 20.73
CA ALA A 609 12.71 0.04 21.07
C ALA A 609 12.84 -0.24 22.59
N GLN A 610 12.31 0.64 23.43
CA GLN A 610 12.35 0.47 24.89
C GLN A 610 11.48 -0.69 25.39
N TYR A 611 10.29 -0.89 24.82
CA TYR A 611 9.29 -1.83 25.34
C TYR A 611 9.12 -3.10 24.50
N CYS A 612 9.47 -3.06 23.22
CA CYS A 612 9.36 -4.18 22.29
C CYS A 612 10.70 -4.91 22.13
N ASP A 613 10.61 -6.19 21.78
CA ASP A 613 11.78 -7.02 21.51
C ASP A 613 12.33 -6.78 20.10
N VAL A 614 11.45 -6.40 19.16
CA VAL A 614 11.76 -6.13 17.74
C VAL A 614 11.09 -4.83 17.30
N LEU A 615 11.78 -4.05 16.46
CA LEU A 615 11.20 -2.93 15.73
C LEU A 615 10.62 -3.43 14.40
N SER A 616 9.36 -3.16 14.10
CA SER A 616 8.73 -3.57 12.83
C SER A 616 8.28 -2.40 11.96
N PHE A 617 8.47 -2.55 10.65
CA PHE A 617 8.17 -1.53 9.66
C PHE A 617 7.55 -2.11 8.39
N ASN A 618 6.60 -1.38 7.81
CA ASN A 618 6.06 -1.67 6.49
C ASN A 618 6.78 -0.78 5.46
N PHE A 619 7.59 -1.38 4.59
CA PHE A 619 8.39 -0.68 3.60
C PHE A 619 7.93 -1.03 2.17
N TYR A 620 7.07 -0.18 1.63
CA TYR A 620 6.70 -0.20 0.22
C TYR A 620 7.71 0.59 -0.63
N THR A 621 8.96 0.09 -0.66
CA THR A 621 10.10 0.69 -1.37
C THR A 621 10.89 -0.36 -2.16
N LEU A 622 11.75 0.05 -3.09
CA LEU A 622 12.58 -0.87 -3.90
C LEU A 622 13.73 -1.53 -3.12
N GLN A 623 14.10 -0.96 -1.97
CA GLN A 623 15.12 -1.47 -1.06
C GLN A 623 14.88 -0.92 0.35
N PRO A 624 15.22 -1.68 1.42
CA PRO A 624 14.94 -1.29 2.81
C PRO A 624 15.39 0.11 3.20
N ARG A 625 16.61 0.50 2.82
CA ARG A 625 17.22 1.79 3.18
C ARG A 625 16.48 3.02 2.64
N ASP A 626 15.58 2.84 1.67
CA ASP A 626 14.77 3.93 1.15
C ASP A 626 13.53 4.17 2.03
N GLY A 627 13.20 3.25 2.93
CA GLY A 627 12.03 3.33 3.83
C GLY A 627 12.31 4.01 5.17
N TYR A 628 13.56 4.04 5.64
CA TYR A 628 13.93 4.65 6.92
C TYR A 628 15.43 4.96 7.03
N ASP A 629 15.80 5.83 7.97
CA ASP A 629 17.19 6.10 8.33
C ASP A 629 17.78 4.98 9.20
N PHE A 630 18.56 4.09 8.58
CA PHE A 630 19.17 2.95 9.27
C PHE A 630 20.27 3.33 10.25
N ASP A 631 20.85 4.54 10.16
CA ASP A 631 21.83 4.98 11.15
C ASP A 631 21.13 5.34 12.47
N GLN A 632 19.92 5.91 12.39
CA GLN A 632 19.06 6.11 13.57
C GLN A 632 18.63 4.77 14.19
N LEU A 633 18.25 3.78 13.36
CA LEU A 633 17.89 2.44 13.87
C LEU A 633 19.07 1.74 14.54
N LYS A 634 20.28 1.86 13.98
CA LYS A 634 21.51 1.31 14.59
C LYS A 634 21.80 1.93 15.95
N ALA A 635 21.52 3.22 16.12
CA ALA A 635 21.70 3.90 17.40
C ALA A 635 20.76 3.40 18.50
N LEU A 636 19.61 2.83 18.14
CA LEU A 636 18.66 2.21 19.09
C LEU A 636 19.07 0.79 19.50
N ASP A 637 20.03 0.20 18.80
CA ASP A 637 20.53 -1.17 18.98
C ASP A 637 19.44 -2.23 19.21
N LYS A 638 18.50 -2.32 18.26
CA LYS A 638 17.43 -3.31 18.27
C LYS A 638 17.32 -4.06 16.95
N PRO A 639 16.85 -5.32 16.96
CA PRO A 639 16.55 -6.05 15.74
C PRO A 639 15.36 -5.41 15.01
N VAL A 640 15.41 -5.45 13.69
CA VAL A 640 14.42 -4.87 12.78
C VAL A 640 13.76 -5.98 11.95
N LEU A 641 12.44 -5.97 11.86
CA LEU A 641 11.66 -6.85 11.01
C LEU A 641 10.88 -6.02 10.00
N ILE A 642 11.11 -6.23 8.70
CA ILE A 642 10.28 -5.61 7.67
C ILE A 642 9.04 -6.47 7.52
N THR A 643 7.88 -5.92 7.83
CA THR A 643 6.66 -6.69 7.99
C THR A 643 5.73 -6.65 6.79
N GLU A 644 5.93 -5.69 5.89
CA GLU A 644 5.28 -5.64 4.59
C GLU A 644 6.22 -5.03 3.55
N PHE A 645 6.30 -5.65 2.40
CA PHE A 645 6.81 -5.08 1.16
C PHE A 645 6.20 -5.86 0.00
N ASN A 646 6.05 -5.23 -1.17
CA ASN A 646 5.60 -5.91 -2.37
C ASN A 646 6.09 -5.27 -3.65
N PHE A 647 5.93 -6.00 -4.75
CA PHE A 647 6.15 -5.52 -6.10
C PHE A 647 5.02 -6.07 -6.96
N GLY A 648 4.21 -5.17 -7.50
CA GLY A 648 3.12 -5.55 -8.40
C GLY A 648 3.28 -4.99 -9.80
N SER A 649 2.39 -5.40 -10.71
CA SER A 649 2.33 -4.91 -12.08
C SER A 649 0.88 -4.89 -12.57
N ARG A 650 0.63 -4.47 -13.82
CA ARG A 650 -0.75 -4.34 -14.37
C ARG A 650 -1.04 -5.30 -15.53
N ASP A 651 -0.16 -6.25 -15.79
CA ASP A 651 -0.19 -7.14 -16.95
C ASP A 651 -0.71 -8.56 -16.66
N ARG A 652 -1.34 -8.79 -15.49
CA ARG A 652 -1.93 -10.08 -15.07
C ARG A 652 -3.39 -10.04 -14.63
N GLY A 653 -4.11 -8.94 -14.89
CA GLY A 653 -5.57 -8.91 -14.81
C GLY A 653 -6.14 -7.89 -13.82
N PRO A 654 -5.79 -7.95 -12.52
CA PRO A 654 -6.06 -6.85 -11.60
C PRO A 654 -5.46 -5.54 -12.12
N PHE A 655 -6.13 -4.42 -11.83
CA PHE A 655 -5.84 -3.17 -12.52
C PHE A 655 -4.85 -2.26 -11.79
N TRP A 656 -4.57 -2.56 -10.53
CA TRP A 656 -3.64 -1.78 -9.71
C TRP A 656 -2.30 -2.52 -9.59
N GLY A 657 -1.18 -1.82 -9.72
CA GLY A 657 0.15 -2.40 -9.54
C GLY A 657 0.60 -2.48 -8.07
N GLY A 658 -0.28 -2.16 -7.12
CA GLY A 658 0.08 -2.00 -5.71
C GLY A 658 0.75 -0.66 -5.41
N VAL A 659 1.26 -0.50 -4.19
CA VAL A 659 1.97 0.71 -3.74
C VAL A 659 3.32 0.84 -4.43
N THR A 660 4.03 -0.28 -4.63
CA THR A 660 5.32 -0.33 -5.31
C THR A 660 5.19 -1.12 -6.62
N GLU A 661 4.89 -0.40 -7.69
CA GLU A 661 4.69 -1.00 -9.01
C GLU A 661 6.00 -1.13 -9.80
N VAL A 662 6.19 -2.29 -10.42
CA VAL A 662 7.17 -2.54 -11.50
C VAL A 662 6.45 -2.61 -12.84
N ALA A 663 7.20 -2.45 -13.94
CA ALA A 663 6.60 -2.27 -15.26
C ALA A 663 5.79 -3.49 -15.77
N LYS A 664 6.15 -4.70 -15.36
CA LYS A 664 5.56 -5.97 -15.82
C LYS A 664 5.87 -7.11 -14.84
N GLU A 665 5.15 -8.21 -14.96
CA GLU A 665 5.27 -9.39 -14.10
C GLU A 665 6.72 -9.90 -14.00
N GLU A 666 7.46 -9.93 -15.12
CA GLU A 666 8.80 -10.50 -15.14
C GLU A 666 9.83 -9.66 -14.35
N ASP A 667 9.51 -8.40 -14.04
CA ASP A 667 10.38 -7.50 -13.27
C ASP A 667 10.18 -7.64 -11.75
N ARG A 668 9.12 -8.34 -11.30
CA ARG A 668 8.85 -8.57 -9.86
C ARG A 668 9.91 -9.44 -9.22
N GLY A 669 10.37 -10.49 -9.91
CA GLY A 669 11.40 -11.41 -9.45
C GLY A 669 12.74 -10.72 -9.15
N PRO A 670 13.31 -9.95 -10.11
CA PRO A 670 14.49 -9.13 -9.88
C PRO A 670 14.35 -8.12 -8.73
N ALA A 671 13.19 -7.46 -8.61
CA ALA A 671 12.93 -6.52 -7.53
C ALA A 671 12.93 -7.21 -6.15
N TYR A 672 12.24 -8.35 -6.03
CA TYR A 672 12.26 -9.20 -4.84
C TYR A 672 13.68 -9.62 -4.46
N ALA A 673 14.43 -10.17 -5.41
CA ALA A 673 15.81 -10.61 -5.20
C ALA A 673 16.72 -9.48 -4.71
N ASN A 674 16.56 -8.27 -5.27
CA ASN A 674 17.29 -7.10 -4.80
C ASN A 674 16.92 -6.75 -3.36
N PHE A 675 15.63 -6.69 -3.04
CA PHE A 675 15.16 -6.33 -1.70
C PHE A 675 15.67 -7.32 -0.64
N ILE A 676 15.53 -8.63 -0.87
CA ILE A 676 16.03 -9.68 0.04
C ILE A 676 17.53 -9.53 0.27
N ARG A 677 18.32 -9.36 -0.79
CA ARG A 677 19.77 -9.22 -0.70
C ARG A 677 20.18 -7.97 0.11
N GLN A 678 19.51 -6.84 -0.10
CA GLN A 678 19.77 -5.62 0.66
C GLN A 678 19.40 -5.82 2.14
N ALA A 679 18.26 -6.47 2.41
CA ALA A 679 17.80 -6.75 3.76
C ALA A 679 18.77 -7.65 4.54
N VAL A 680 19.20 -8.78 3.97
CA VAL A 680 20.14 -9.70 4.63
C VAL A 680 21.50 -9.03 4.90
N ASN A 681 21.95 -8.14 4.03
CA ASN A 681 23.24 -7.44 4.21
C ASN A 681 23.21 -6.38 5.32
N GLU A 682 22.04 -5.92 5.74
CA GLU A 682 21.91 -5.00 6.87
C GLU A 682 21.89 -5.78 8.21
N PRO A 683 22.88 -5.58 9.11
CA PRO A 683 23.01 -6.38 10.33
C PRO A 683 21.87 -6.25 11.34
N SER A 684 21.08 -5.17 11.31
CA SER A 684 19.92 -5.02 12.19
C SER A 684 18.70 -5.81 11.71
N ILE A 685 18.58 -6.10 10.42
CA ILE A 685 17.40 -6.80 9.88
C ILE A 685 17.48 -8.30 10.17
N VAL A 686 16.43 -8.81 10.82
CA VAL A 686 16.27 -10.22 11.21
C VAL A 686 15.21 -10.97 10.39
N GLY A 687 14.53 -10.27 9.47
CA GLY A 687 13.53 -10.88 8.61
C GLY A 687 12.82 -9.89 7.72
N VAL A 688 12.10 -10.43 6.73
CA VAL A 688 11.20 -9.69 5.84
C VAL A 688 9.95 -10.51 5.52
N HIS A 689 8.78 -9.88 5.54
CA HIS A 689 7.49 -10.51 5.25
C HIS A 689 6.84 -9.90 4.01
N TRP A 690 6.48 -10.74 3.05
CA TRP A 690 5.85 -10.35 1.80
C TRP A 690 4.36 -10.03 2.00
N PHE A 691 3.88 -8.92 1.43
CA PHE A 691 2.46 -8.57 1.37
C PHE A 691 1.94 -8.68 -0.08
N GLN A 692 1.31 -9.76 -0.51
CA GLN A 692 0.70 -10.82 0.31
C GLN A 692 0.57 -12.13 -0.48
N TYR A 693 -0.02 -13.17 0.10
CA TYR A 693 -0.14 -14.49 -0.54
C TYR A 693 -0.90 -14.46 -1.88
N LEU A 694 -2.06 -13.80 -1.91
CA LEU A 694 -3.05 -13.88 -2.97
C LEU A 694 -3.23 -12.51 -3.65
N ASP A 695 -3.41 -12.53 -4.98
CA ASP A 695 -3.87 -11.35 -5.72
C ASP A 695 -5.22 -10.86 -5.21
N GLN A 696 -5.43 -9.55 -5.21
CA GLN A 696 -6.71 -8.99 -4.80
C GLN A 696 -7.76 -9.11 -5.92
N PRO A 697 -9.06 -9.08 -5.59
CA PRO A 697 -10.13 -9.16 -6.58
C PRO A 697 -10.04 -8.03 -7.59
N VAL A 698 -10.27 -8.33 -8.87
CA VAL A 698 -10.25 -7.34 -9.96
C VAL A 698 -11.13 -6.11 -9.67
N THR A 699 -12.24 -6.31 -8.97
CA THR A 699 -13.24 -5.28 -8.62
C THR A 699 -13.11 -4.75 -7.18
N GLY A 700 -11.99 -5.00 -6.51
CA GLY A 700 -11.69 -4.44 -5.20
C GLY A 700 -12.10 -5.35 -4.05
N ARG A 701 -11.20 -5.54 -3.08
CA ARG A 701 -11.48 -6.26 -1.83
C ARG A 701 -12.48 -5.49 -0.96
N LEU A 702 -13.17 -6.20 -0.07
CA LEU A 702 -14.19 -5.61 0.81
C LEU A 702 -13.65 -4.46 1.69
N LEU A 703 -12.37 -4.50 2.09
CA LEU A 703 -11.80 -3.57 3.08
C LEU A 703 -11.70 -2.12 2.59
N ASP A 704 -11.23 -1.88 1.37
CA ASP A 704 -10.92 -0.53 0.87
C ASP A 704 -11.01 -0.43 -0.67
N GLY A 705 -11.44 -1.50 -1.34
CA GLY A 705 -11.53 -1.55 -2.79
C GLY A 705 -10.18 -1.78 -3.49
N GLU A 706 -9.11 -2.13 -2.77
CA GLU A 706 -7.85 -2.49 -3.42
C GLU A 706 -7.99 -3.71 -4.33
N ASN A 707 -7.44 -3.59 -5.54
CA ASN A 707 -7.55 -4.57 -6.63
C ASN A 707 -6.21 -4.78 -7.33
N GLY A 708 -5.17 -5.02 -6.54
CA GLY A 708 -3.80 -5.14 -6.98
C GLY A 708 -3.36 -6.53 -7.40
N HIS A 709 -2.44 -6.56 -8.37
CA HIS A 709 -1.70 -7.75 -8.76
C HIS A 709 -0.31 -7.71 -8.13
N PHE A 710 -0.15 -8.46 -7.04
CA PHE A 710 1.10 -8.59 -6.30
C PHE A 710 1.11 -9.87 -5.43
N GLY A 711 0.17 -10.80 -5.64
CA GLY A 711 0.14 -12.10 -4.98
C GLY A 711 1.25 -13.02 -5.45
N LEU A 712 1.57 -14.04 -4.65
CA LEU A 712 2.34 -15.20 -5.09
C LEU A 712 1.49 -16.12 -5.98
N VAL A 713 0.19 -16.15 -5.72
CA VAL A 713 -0.83 -16.87 -6.50
C VAL A 713 -1.92 -15.90 -6.99
N GLY A 714 -2.50 -16.18 -8.14
CA GLY A 714 -3.66 -15.46 -8.65
C GLY A 714 -4.96 -15.87 -7.94
N ILE A 715 -6.06 -15.17 -8.22
CA ILE A 715 -7.42 -15.46 -7.68
C ILE A 715 -7.89 -16.91 -7.94
N THR A 716 -7.23 -17.62 -8.84
CA THR A 716 -7.47 -19.01 -9.22
C THR A 716 -6.64 -20.03 -8.45
N ASP A 717 -5.89 -19.60 -7.43
CA ASP A 717 -4.92 -20.41 -6.68
C ASP A 717 -3.78 -20.97 -7.53
N VAL A 718 -3.57 -20.43 -8.74
CA VAL A 718 -2.46 -20.80 -9.62
C VAL A 718 -1.26 -19.88 -9.31
N PRO A 719 -0.06 -20.43 -9.02
CA PRO A 719 1.13 -19.63 -8.78
C PRO A 719 1.62 -18.91 -10.05
N PHE A 720 2.14 -17.70 -9.87
CA PHE A 720 2.89 -17.01 -10.91
C PHE A 720 4.29 -17.61 -11.01
N GLN A 721 4.44 -18.65 -11.83
CA GLN A 721 5.58 -19.58 -11.76
C GLN A 721 6.95 -18.88 -11.86
N GLY A 722 7.12 -17.96 -12.81
CA GLY A 722 8.39 -17.25 -12.98
C GLY A 722 8.77 -16.39 -11.77
N PHE A 723 7.77 -15.79 -11.12
CA PHE A 723 7.97 -15.05 -9.88
C PHE A 723 8.28 -15.98 -8.70
N VAL A 724 7.50 -17.05 -8.51
CA VAL A 724 7.70 -18.04 -7.44
C VAL A 724 9.07 -18.72 -7.52
N GLU A 725 9.57 -19.04 -8.70
CA GLU A 725 10.93 -19.58 -8.87
C GLU A 725 12.01 -18.57 -8.45
N SER A 726 11.81 -17.29 -8.78
CA SER A 726 12.70 -16.21 -8.38
C SER A 726 12.68 -15.96 -6.87
N VAL A 727 11.50 -16.01 -6.26
CA VAL A 727 11.30 -15.95 -4.80
C VAL A 727 12.04 -17.10 -4.13
N ARG A 728 11.80 -18.33 -4.57
CA ARG A 728 12.47 -19.52 -4.04
C ARG A 728 13.98 -19.41 -4.09
N LYS A 729 14.51 -19.05 -5.27
CA LYS A 729 15.96 -18.86 -5.46
C LYS A 729 16.51 -17.82 -4.48
N SER A 730 15.82 -16.69 -4.33
CA SER A 730 16.23 -15.60 -3.45
C SER A 730 16.20 -16.00 -1.97
N ASN A 731 15.17 -16.73 -1.55
CA ASN A 731 15.02 -17.22 -0.17
C ASN A 731 16.12 -18.23 0.21
N LEU A 732 16.45 -19.17 -0.68
CA LEU A 732 17.56 -20.10 -0.43
C LEU A 732 18.90 -19.37 -0.37
N GLN A 733 19.12 -18.40 -1.26
CA GLN A 733 20.32 -17.56 -1.24
C GLN A 733 20.39 -16.68 0.02
N ALA A 734 19.26 -16.24 0.59
CA ALA A 734 19.24 -15.46 1.82
C ALA A 734 19.90 -16.20 2.99
N ILE A 735 19.64 -17.51 3.14
CA ILE A 735 20.26 -18.34 4.18
C ILE A 735 21.77 -18.48 3.97
N GLU A 736 22.21 -18.69 2.72
CA GLU A 736 23.64 -18.72 2.40
C GLU A 736 24.34 -17.38 2.65
N LEU A 737 23.68 -16.29 2.29
CA LEU A 737 24.17 -14.92 2.49
C LEU A 737 24.23 -14.58 3.99
N LEU A 738 23.26 -15.03 4.79
CA LEU A 738 23.28 -14.88 6.24
C LEU A 738 24.56 -15.49 6.83
N GLY A 739 24.93 -16.70 6.40
CA GLY A 739 26.17 -17.33 6.83
C GLY A 739 27.43 -16.55 6.45
N LYS A 740 27.51 -16.05 5.20
CA LYS A 740 28.63 -15.21 4.74
C LYS A 740 28.69 -13.87 5.48
N ALA A 741 27.54 -13.26 5.76
CA ALA A 741 27.44 -12.01 6.49
C ALA A 741 27.86 -12.19 7.95
N ALA A 742 27.49 -13.32 8.59
CA ALA A 742 27.92 -13.68 9.94
C ALA A 742 29.44 -13.82 10.03
N GLU A 743 30.07 -14.55 9.12
CA GLU A 743 31.53 -14.70 9.08
C GLU A 743 32.24 -13.36 8.85
N LYS A 744 31.71 -12.51 7.97
CA LYS A 744 32.25 -11.15 7.78
C LYS A 744 32.13 -10.33 9.06
N ALA A 745 30.98 -10.35 9.72
CA ALA A 745 30.75 -9.59 10.95
C ALA A 745 31.70 -10.03 12.08
N LYS A 746 31.95 -11.34 12.20
CA LYS A 746 32.96 -11.92 13.09
C LYS A 746 34.36 -11.38 12.81
N VAL A 747 34.79 -11.38 11.55
CA VAL A 747 36.10 -10.82 11.16
C VAL A 747 36.17 -9.33 11.49
N ASP A 748 35.13 -8.56 11.19
CA ASP A 748 35.08 -7.12 11.47
C ASP A 748 35.11 -6.84 12.99
N ALA A 749 34.39 -7.63 13.79
CA ALA A 749 34.38 -7.54 15.24
C ALA A 749 35.75 -7.88 15.84
N GLN A 750 36.39 -8.95 15.37
CA GLN A 750 37.77 -9.31 15.76
C GLN A 750 38.78 -8.23 15.38
N GLN A 751 38.64 -7.61 14.20
CA GLN A 751 39.49 -6.50 13.78
C GLN A 751 39.26 -5.24 14.62
N LYS A 752 38.02 -4.94 15.01
CA LYS A 752 37.71 -3.83 15.92
C LYS A 752 38.30 -4.06 17.31
N ALA A 753 38.13 -5.27 17.87
CA ALA A 753 38.72 -5.66 19.14
C ALA A 753 40.26 -5.60 19.09
N ALA A 754 40.88 -6.08 18.00
CA ALA A 754 42.32 -6.03 17.80
C ALA A 754 42.89 -4.60 17.61
N LYS A 755 42.05 -3.64 17.22
CA LYS A 755 42.42 -2.22 17.08
C LYS A 755 42.24 -1.40 18.37
N GLY A 756 41.79 -2.01 19.47
CA GLY A 756 41.74 -1.37 20.79
C GLY A 756 40.87 -0.12 20.89
N ILE A 757 39.76 -0.07 20.14
CA ILE A 757 38.75 1.00 20.30
C ILE A 757 37.71 0.51 21.31
N ASP A 758 38.05 0.58 22.60
CA ASP A 758 37.07 0.54 23.68
C ASP A 758 36.45 1.94 23.78
N HIS A 759 35.14 2.03 23.54
CA HIS A 759 34.36 3.16 24.03
C HIS A 759 34.03 2.88 25.50
N ASP A 760 34.88 3.37 26.40
CA ASP A 760 34.51 3.62 27.78
C ASP A 760 33.50 4.78 27.79
N ASP A 761 32.21 4.46 27.92
CA ASP A 761 31.21 5.43 28.35
C ASP A 761 30.33 4.80 29.44
N SER A 762 30.92 4.66 30.62
CA SER A 762 30.18 4.48 31.86
C SER A 762 30.65 5.50 32.90
N GLY A 763 30.19 6.74 32.74
CA GLY A 763 30.22 7.78 33.77
C GLY A 763 29.26 7.48 34.92
N GLY A 764 29.52 6.42 35.68
CA GLY A 764 28.81 6.09 36.91
C GLY A 764 29.57 6.57 38.14
N LYS A 765 29.33 7.80 38.60
CA LYS A 765 29.82 8.30 39.90
C LYS A 765 29.11 7.57 41.06
N GLY A 766 29.68 6.44 41.49
CA GLY A 766 29.40 5.83 42.78
C GLY A 766 30.22 6.50 43.89
N ARG A 767 29.60 7.37 44.68
CA ARG A 767 30.15 7.88 45.94
C ARG A 767 30.13 6.74 46.98
N SER A 768 31.30 6.23 47.35
CA SER A 768 31.50 5.52 48.62
C SER A 768 32.65 6.17 49.38
N GLY A 769 32.31 6.89 50.45
CA GLY A 769 33.27 7.44 51.38
C GLY A 769 33.89 6.33 52.22
N SER A 770 35.20 6.28 52.25
CA SER A 770 35.97 5.60 53.29
C SER A 770 37.18 6.46 53.61
N ALA A 771 37.23 6.88 54.87
CA ALA A 771 38.28 7.70 55.44
C ALA A 771 39.57 6.88 55.59
N GLY A 772 40.68 7.43 55.12
CA GLY A 772 42.02 6.88 55.29
C GLY A 772 43.05 7.99 55.25
N SER A 773 43.49 8.39 56.44
CA SER A 773 44.55 9.35 56.74
C SER A 773 45.90 9.01 56.09
N GLY A 774 46.59 10.00 55.54
CA GLY A 774 48.00 9.90 55.16
C GLY A 774 48.57 11.26 54.77
N ALA A 775 49.48 11.77 55.59
CA ALA A 775 49.99 13.14 55.57
C ALA A 775 50.90 13.48 54.38
N ALA A 776 50.94 14.77 54.08
CA ALA A 776 51.71 15.45 53.05
C ALA A 776 53.23 15.50 53.32
N GLY A 777 54.01 15.66 52.25
CA GLY A 777 55.41 16.09 52.33
C GLY A 777 56.11 16.29 50.97
N HIS A 778 56.08 17.53 50.46
CA HIS A 778 57.03 18.24 49.56
C HIS A 778 57.31 17.71 48.12
N ALA A 779 57.78 18.49 47.15
CA ALA A 779 57.71 19.91 46.71
C ALA A 779 58.59 20.03 45.42
N GLY A 780 58.19 20.87 44.46
CA GLY A 780 58.97 21.26 43.25
C GLY A 780 58.38 20.69 41.95
N GLY A 781 58.09 21.45 40.89
CA GLY A 781 58.39 22.82 40.50
C GLY A 781 57.65 23.19 39.21
N HIS A 782 57.23 24.45 39.11
CA HIS A 782 56.69 25.16 37.93
C HIS A 782 57.68 25.14 36.73
N SER A 783 57.37 25.42 35.45
CA SER A 783 56.18 25.84 34.68
C SER A 783 56.54 26.00 33.19
N GLY A 784 55.53 25.87 32.31
CA GLY A 784 55.32 26.67 31.07
C GLY A 784 55.87 26.07 29.78
N ASN A 785 55.24 26.13 28.60
CA ASN A 785 54.01 26.70 28.03
C ASN A 785 53.84 25.98 26.67
N GLY A 786 52.70 25.86 26.00
CA GLY A 786 51.35 26.36 26.22
C GLY A 786 50.46 25.98 25.03
N HIS A 787 49.19 25.77 25.31
CA HIS A 787 48.03 25.98 24.45
C HIS A 787 46.93 26.58 25.30
#